data_AF-A0A678WDQ5-F1
#
_entry.id   AF-A0A678WDQ5-F1
#
_cell.length_a   1.000
_cell.length_b   1.000
_cell.length_c   1.000
_cell.angle_alpha   90.00
_cell.angle_beta   90.00
_cell.angle_gamma   90.00
#
_symmetry.space_group_name_H-M   'P 1'
#
loop_
_entity.id
_entity.type
_entity.pdbx_description
1 polymer ?
#
loop_
_entity_poly.entity_id
_entity_poly.type
_entity_poly.pdbx_seq_one_letter_code
_entity_poly.pdbx_strand_id
1 'polypeptide(L)'
;MQKWKMFNPTTFRHHQNRYNTFFAAKLIHPYSNFISYQIARNLFDEIPHRNNRVLKSYCRDKRYKETLSLFSLMFLSQKPDLYSIPVALKACAGLKALEFGKAIHGFSKKNGQFGSNLFVGSALMDMYAKCGAMDESLRVFEEYSEPDTVLWTTVVTGFEQNGRSVEALECFARMAMAKGVVIDDVALVGVLSACVRLLDLKAGKSVHGYMIRVGLRRDLNLSNALLNLYGKTGSVDSAVRLFGEMEERDVISWGSMIACYAHHGGAEEALGLFDAMVAGGIEPNAVVLISALQACEATCRLDEGRRIHELAARNGLDADFLVSTALISMYMSCSAPDEAAEVFQRMPEKDAVCFSAMLHGCVQNERACESIGVLRAMLAKDFRPDAFDVVKILTACSELGILQQTSCFHGFVIRCGLGDDSFVCASLIESYAKCGSLDGAIAVFGQVKDRDVVMWSSMLAAYGIHGRGREALDLFDEMIKNSGVRPNEVSFLSILSACSHAGLIQEGIHMFNMMVKGYKITPNLKHCGIVVDLLGRVGEVEKAMGFISGMADCGDAGVWGALLGSCRVHRNREIAEIVGKKLVELDASDAGYYVLLSNMYAADEKWGEVARVRGLFEEKRLKKVSGRSVIEVRDEVCSFVANDRYHQDSKQIYGFLGILHSMMREEFDVFGVEMDSVA
;
A
#
# COMPACT_ATOMS: atom_id res chain seq x y z
N MET A 1 22.60 -34.31 44.90
CA MET A 1 22.65 -35.34 45.97
C MET A 1 21.52 -36.33 45.72
N GLN A 2 21.61 -37.66 45.65
CA GLN A 2 22.62 -38.70 45.89
C GLN A 2 22.34 -39.81 44.85
N LYS A 3 23.37 -40.24 44.11
CA LYS A 3 23.55 -41.54 43.39
C LYS A 3 24.41 -41.38 42.13
N TRP A 4 25.62 -40.82 42.25
CA TRP A 4 26.64 -40.82 41.18
C TRP A 4 28.04 -40.97 41.78
N LYS A 5 28.29 -42.09 42.46
CA LYS A 5 29.63 -42.51 42.88
C LYS A 5 29.78 -44.00 42.62
N MET A 6 30.24 -44.35 41.42
CA MET A 6 31.03 -45.53 41.08
C MET A 6 31.09 -45.64 39.56
N PHE A 7 32.07 -45.01 38.92
CA PHE A 7 32.60 -45.48 37.63
C PHE A 7 34.04 -44.98 37.53
N ASN A 8 34.98 -45.90 37.71
CA ASN A 8 36.42 -45.69 37.68
C ASN A 8 36.93 -45.99 36.24
N PRO A 9 37.80 -45.18 35.60
CA PRO A 9 38.06 -45.27 34.15
C PRO A 9 39.05 -46.36 33.69
N THR A 10 39.32 -47.41 34.46
CA THR A 10 40.48 -48.30 34.19
C THR A 10 40.17 -49.78 33.90
N THR A 11 38.92 -50.20 33.76
CA THR A 11 38.57 -51.63 33.59
C THR A 11 37.87 -52.01 32.28
N PHE A 12 38.26 -51.43 31.16
CA PHE A 12 37.89 -51.96 29.83
C PHE A 12 39.10 -52.03 28.89
N ARG A 13 40.10 -52.84 29.26
CA ARG A 13 41.04 -53.43 28.31
C ARG A 13 40.63 -54.89 28.10
N HIS A 14 40.43 -55.25 26.84
CA HIS A 14 40.12 -56.60 26.33
C HIS A 14 38.66 -57.06 26.44
N HIS A 15 37.84 -56.76 25.42
CA HIS A 15 37.29 -57.72 24.45
C HIS A 15 36.12 -57.14 23.63
N GLN A 16 36.17 -57.39 22.32
CA GLN A 16 35.10 -57.34 21.30
C GLN A 16 34.52 -55.98 20.82
N ASN A 17 35.09 -55.57 19.69
CA ASN A 17 34.55 -54.70 18.64
C ASN A 17 33.20 -55.22 18.10
N ARG A 18 32.11 -54.44 18.28
CA ARG A 18 31.02 -54.19 17.30
C ARG A 18 29.81 -53.46 17.92
N TYR A 19 29.62 -53.51 19.23
CA TYR A 19 28.45 -52.90 19.89
C TYR A 19 28.66 -51.50 20.49
N ASN A 20 29.89 -50.97 20.50
CA ASN A 20 30.23 -49.69 21.16
C ASN A 20 30.03 -48.44 20.28
N THR A 21 29.95 -48.56 18.96
CA THR A 21 29.87 -47.40 18.04
C THR A 21 28.47 -46.79 17.95
N PHE A 22 27.42 -47.57 18.20
CA PHE A 22 26.02 -47.13 18.21
C PHE A 22 25.68 -46.32 19.48
N PHE A 23 26.13 -46.78 20.64
CA PHE A 23 25.94 -46.07 21.92
C PHE A 23 26.78 -44.80 22.01
N ALA A 24 28.03 -44.81 21.53
CA ALA A 24 28.88 -43.62 21.51
C ALA A 24 28.30 -42.48 20.64
N ALA A 25 27.61 -42.79 19.53
CA ALA A 25 26.98 -41.76 18.67
C ALA A 25 25.77 -41.08 19.33
N LYS A 26 25.00 -41.81 20.14
CA LYS A 26 23.88 -41.24 20.92
C LYS A 26 24.34 -40.49 22.17
N LEU A 27 25.53 -40.80 22.70
CA LEU A 27 26.09 -40.14 23.89
C LEU A 27 26.81 -38.81 23.57
N ILE A 28 27.24 -38.56 22.33
CA ILE A 28 27.88 -37.29 21.96
C ILE A 28 26.92 -36.09 22.05
N HIS A 29 25.63 -36.28 21.73
CA HIS A 29 24.63 -35.21 21.75
C HIS A 29 24.27 -34.72 23.18
N PRO A 30 24.14 -35.58 24.20
CA PRO A 30 24.02 -35.13 25.60
C PRO A 30 25.32 -34.53 26.16
N TYR A 31 26.49 -35.05 25.79
CA TYR A 31 27.77 -34.63 26.37
C TYR A 31 28.30 -33.29 25.82
N SER A 32 27.98 -32.95 24.55
CA SER A 32 28.32 -31.62 23.99
C SER A 32 27.60 -30.47 24.69
N ASN A 33 26.48 -30.75 25.35
CA ASN A 33 25.67 -29.76 26.03
C ASN A 33 26.04 -29.57 27.51
N PHE A 34 26.85 -30.46 28.11
CA PHE A 34 27.06 -30.44 29.58
C PHE A 34 28.50 -30.48 30.08
N ILE A 35 29.53 -30.91 29.33
CA ILE A 35 30.94 -30.88 29.85
C ILE A 35 31.97 -30.59 28.73
N SER A 36 32.89 -29.66 29.04
CA SER A 36 34.18 -29.31 28.40
C SER A 36 34.51 -29.93 27.03
N TYR A 37 34.59 -29.05 26.03
CA TYR A 37 35.07 -29.24 24.65
C TYR A 37 36.32 -30.15 24.51
N GLN A 38 37.22 -30.13 25.49
CA GLN A 38 38.50 -30.83 25.42
C GLN A 38 38.37 -32.36 25.52
N ILE A 39 37.37 -32.88 26.25
CA ILE A 39 37.18 -34.32 26.44
C ILE A 39 36.50 -34.94 25.22
N ALA A 40 35.57 -34.21 24.59
CA ALA A 40 34.97 -34.61 23.32
C ALA A 40 36.00 -34.68 22.19
N ARG A 41 37.00 -33.78 22.22
CA ARG A 41 38.14 -33.74 21.30
C ARG A 41 39.14 -34.89 21.51
N ASN A 42 39.41 -35.29 22.76
CA ASN A 42 40.30 -36.42 23.00
C ASN A 42 39.67 -37.78 22.59
N LEU A 43 38.33 -37.90 22.69
CA LEU A 43 37.60 -39.07 22.18
C LEU A 43 37.48 -39.07 20.64
N PHE A 44 37.75 -37.93 20.01
CA PHE A 44 37.62 -37.65 18.58
C PHE A 44 38.87 -38.07 17.79
N ASP A 45 40.05 -37.96 18.39
CA ASP A 45 41.33 -38.25 17.74
C ASP A 45 41.66 -39.75 17.61
N GLU A 46 40.90 -40.66 18.27
CA GLU A 46 41.22 -42.10 18.32
C GLU A 46 40.54 -42.99 17.23
N ILE A 47 39.72 -42.47 16.31
CA ILE A 47 38.95 -43.32 15.36
C ILE A 47 39.13 -42.92 13.88
N PRO A 48 39.79 -43.76 13.05
CA PRO A 48 39.88 -43.54 11.60
C PRO A 48 38.51 -43.70 10.90
N HIS A 49 38.19 -42.79 9.97
CA HIS A 49 37.00 -42.78 9.07
C HIS A 49 35.65 -42.17 9.58
N ARG A 50 35.60 -41.37 10.66
CA ARG A 50 34.36 -40.68 11.12
C ARG A 50 34.13 -39.23 10.64
N ASN A 51 35.10 -38.59 9.99
CA ASN A 51 35.06 -37.16 9.66
C ASN A 51 33.82 -36.73 8.85
N ASN A 52 33.40 -37.49 7.83
CA ASN A 52 32.24 -37.14 6.99
C ASN A 52 30.90 -37.17 7.73
N ARG A 53 30.73 -38.07 8.71
CA ARG A 53 29.47 -38.16 9.47
C ARG A 53 29.27 -36.96 10.39
N VAL A 54 30.35 -36.52 11.05
CA VAL A 54 30.33 -35.33 11.91
C VAL A 54 30.12 -34.08 11.07
N LEU A 55 30.83 -33.97 9.95
CA LEU A 55 30.70 -32.89 8.99
C LEU A 55 29.25 -32.78 8.46
N LYS A 56 28.61 -33.91 8.13
CA LYS A 56 27.18 -33.97 7.78
C LYS A 56 26.26 -33.58 8.92
N SER A 57 26.57 -33.96 10.16
CA SER A 57 25.79 -33.57 11.35
C SER A 57 25.84 -32.07 11.58
N TYR A 58 27.03 -31.46 11.60
CA TYR A 58 27.19 -30.02 11.82
C TYR A 58 26.52 -29.20 10.72
N CYS A 59 26.63 -29.65 9.47
CA CYS A 59 25.93 -28.99 8.37
C CYS A 59 24.40 -29.11 8.49
N ARG A 60 23.88 -30.24 8.98
CA ARG A 60 22.44 -30.43 9.22
C ARG A 60 21.94 -29.50 10.31
N ASP A 61 22.74 -29.29 11.35
CA ASP A 61 22.42 -28.41 12.48
C ASP A 61 22.69 -26.93 12.17
N LYS A 62 22.88 -26.56 10.89
CA LYS A 62 23.16 -25.20 10.38
C LYS A 62 24.42 -24.54 10.97
N ARG A 63 25.33 -25.32 11.56
CA ARG A 63 26.63 -24.87 12.09
C ARG A 63 27.66 -24.77 10.99
N TYR A 64 27.40 -23.89 10.02
CA TYR A 64 28.14 -23.85 8.77
C TYR A 64 29.59 -23.39 8.95
N LYS A 65 29.87 -22.47 9.89
CA LYS A 65 31.24 -21.99 10.15
C LYS A 65 32.12 -23.14 10.65
N GLU A 66 31.62 -23.89 11.64
CA GLU A 66 32.31 -25.05 12.19
C GLU A 66 32.42 -26.19 11.18
N THR A 67 31.41 -26.35 10.31
CA THR A 67 31.45 -27.32 9.21
C THR A 67 32.62 -27.00 8.26
N LEU A 68 32.80 -25.74 7.87
CA LEU A 68 33.92 -25.33 7.00
C LEU A 68 35.27 -25.42 7.71
N SER A 69 35.37 -25.02 8.99
CA SER A 69 36.61 -25.18 9.76
C SER A 69 37.03 -26.64 9.86
N LEU A 70 36.08 -27.54 10.11
CA LEU A 70 36.33 -28.98 10.18
C LEU A 70 36.72 -29.54 8.80
N PHE A 71 36.10 -29.05 7.73
CA PHE A 71 36.47 -29.41 6.36
C PHE A 71 37.91 -28.99 6.04
N SER A 72 38.32 -27.77 6.40
CA SER A 72 39.70 -27.28 6.21
C SER A 72 40.72 -28.11 6.98
N LEU A 73 40.42 -28.48 8.23
CA LEU A 73 41.27 -29.37 9.03
C LEU A 73 41.39 -30.75 8.39
N MET A 74 40.27 -31.30 7.93
CA MET A 74 40.26 -32.58 7.21
C MET A 74 41.10 -32.50 5.92
N PHE A 75 40.96 -31.43 5.15
CA PHE A 75 41.69 -31.16 3.90
C PHE A 75 43.21 -31.16 4.08
N LEU A 76 43.71 -30.70 5.24
CA LEU A 76 45.14 -30.72 5.58
C LEU A 76 45.66 -32.13 5.92
N SER A 77 44.79 -33.00 6.40
CA SER A 77 45.15 -34.34 6.90
C SER A 77 44.89 -35.47 5.89
N GLN A 78 43.88 -35.32 5.03
CA GLN A 78 43.44 -36.33 4.07
C GLN A 78 42.80 -35.67 2.85
N LYS A 79 42.91 -36.31 1.68
CA LYS A 79 42.22 -35.89 0.46
C LYS A 79 40.68 -35.97 0.67
N PRO A 80 39.92 -34.88 0.47
CA PRO A 80 38.46 -34.91 0.51
C PRO A 80 37.89 -35.91 -0.48
N ASP A 81 36.90 -36.67 -0.03
CA ASP A 81 36.16 -37.61 -0.86
C ASP A 81 34.86 -37.00 -1.41
N LEU A 82 34.19 -37.76 -2.28
CA LEU A 82 32.97 -37.37 -2.98
C LEU A 82 31.76 -37.14 -2.06
N TYR A 83 31.86 -37.51 -0.78
CA TYR A 83 30.81 -37.30 0.22
C TYR A 83 31.05 -36.06 1.09
N SER A 84 32.31 -35.69 1.29
CA SER A 84 32.71 -34.50 2.06
C SER A 84 32.55 -33.19 1.30
N ILE A 85 32.83 -33.19 -0.01
CA ILE A 85 32.78 -32.00 -0.87
C ILE A 85 31.37 -31.38 -0.94
N PRO A 86 30.28 -32.11 -1.22
CA PRO A 86 28.93 -31.55 -1.26
C PRO A 86 28.47 -30.94 0.06
N VAL A 87 28.90 -31.50 1.20
CA VAL A 87 28.55 -30.96 2.51
C VAL A 87 29.29 -29.66 2.80
N ALA A 88 30.57 -29.56 2.40
CA ALA A 88 31.32 -28.31 2.47
C ALA A 88 30.71 -27.23 1.55
N LEU A 89 30.30 -27.59 0.34
CA LEU A 89 29.63 -26.68 -0.58
C LEU A 89 28.28 -26.20 -0.06
N LYS A 90 27.49 -27.08 0.56
CA LYS A 90 26.25 -26.69 1.25
C LYS A 90 26.51 -25.68 2.38
N ALA A 91 27.59 -25.86 3.14
CA ALA A 91 27.99 -24.89 4.16
C ALA A 91 28.49 -23.57 3.56
N CYS A 92 29.17 -23.60 2.41
CA CYS A 92 29.52 -22.39 1.65
C CYS A 92 28.27 -21.64 1.20
N ALA A 93 27.28 -22.35 0.65
CA ALA A 93 26.01 -21.80 0.23
C ALA A 93 25.27 -21.13 1.40
N GLY A 94 25.23 -21.78 2.56
CA GLY A 94 24.60 -21.26 3.77
C GLY A 94 25.29 -20.03 4.37
N LEU A 95 26.60 -19.86 4.13
CA LEU A 95 27.38 -18.71 4.58
C LEU A 95 27.60 -17.65 3.51
N LYS A 96 27.12 -17.89 2.27
CA LYS A 96 27.48 -17.11 1.07
C LYS A 96 29.01 -16.97 0.89
N ALA A 97 29.77 -18.02 1.22
CA ALA A 97 31.23 -18.04 1.16
C ALA A 97 31.75 -18.37 -0.25
N LEU A 98 31.50 -17.47 -1.20
CA LEU A 98 31.75 -17.69 -2.64
C LEU A 98 33.21 -18.07 -2.95
N GLU A 99 34.18 -17.36 -2.38
CA GLU A 99 35.61 -17.60 -2.67
C GLU A 99 36.09 -18.97 -2.17
N PHE A 100 35.57 -19.41 -1.02
CA PHE A 100 35.85 -20.76 -0.51
C PHE A 100 35.20 -21.83 -1.40
N GLY A 101 33.98 -21.57 -1.87
CA GLY A 101 33.30 -22.41 -2.86
C GLY A 101 34.07 -22.54 -4.18
N LYS A 102 34.61 -21.42 -4.72
CA LYS A 102 35.48 -21.41 -5.91
C LYS A 102 36.76 -22.21 -5.69
N ALA A 103 37.37 -22.11 -4.50
CA ALA A 103 38.56 -22.90 -4.17
C ALA A 103 38.26 -24.41 -4.17
N ILE A 104 37.11 -24.83 -3.60
CA ILE A 104 36.64 -26.22 -3.66
C ILE A 104 36.37 -26.64 -5.10
N HIS A 105 35.73 -25.79 -5.92
CA HIS A 105 35.47 -26.07 -7.32
C HIS A 105 36.78 -26.29 -8.11
N GLY A 106 37.75 -25.39 -7.97
CA GLY A 106 39.07 -25.52 -8.61
C GLY A 106 39.82 -26.79 -8.15
N PHE A 107 39.71 -27.15 -6.87
CA PHE A 107 40.26 -28.40 -6.35
C PHE A 107 39.59 -29.63 -6.99
N SER A 108 38.25 -29.65 -7.08
CA SER A 108 37.50 -30.74 -7.71
C SER A 108 37.88 -30.92 -9.18
N LYS A 109 38.06 -29.81 -9.92
CA LYS A 109 38.48 -29.81 -11.33
C LYS A 109 39.90 -30.35 -11.51
N LYS A 110 40.85 -29.91 -10.67
CA LYS A 110 42.25 -30.38 -10.71
C LYS A 110 42.41 -31.88 -10.41
N ASN A 111 41.51 -32.46 -9.60
CA ASN A 111 41.60 -33.85 -9.16
C ASN A 111 40.81 -34.85 -10.02
N GLY A 112 40.23 -34.41 -11.15
CA GLY A 112 39.46 -35.29 -12.04
C GLY A 112 38.18 -35.85 -11.39
N GLN A 113 37.69 -35.22 -10.32
CA GLN A 113 36.46 -35.60 -9.61
C GLN A 113 35.21 -34.95 -10.23
N PHE A 114 35.37 -34.30 -11.38
CA PHE A 114 34.43 -33.39 -12.02
C PHE A 114 34.11 -33.86 -13.45
N GLY A 115 32.87 -33.67 -13.91
CA GLY A 115 32.40 -34.07 -15.25
C GLY A 115 31.67 -35.43 -15.35
N SER A 116 31.71 -36.27 -14.31
CA SER A 116 30.97 -37.55 -14.26
C SER A 116 30.13 -37.74 -13.00
N ASN A 117 30.39 -36.99 -11.93
CA ASN A 117 29.68 -37.11 -10.66
C ASN A 117 28.59 -36.03 -10.53
N LEU A 118 27.33 -36.44 -10.73
CA LEU A 118 26.14 -35.57 -10.69
C LEU A 118 25.86 -34.98 -9.28
N PHE A 119 26.32 -35.67 -8.21
CA PHE A 119 26.10 -35.22 -6.83
C PHE A 119 27.03 -34.06 -6.42
N VAL A 120 28.26 -34.03 -6.94
CA VAL A 120 29.17 -32.89 -6.76
C VAL A 120 28.74 -31.73 -7.66
N GLY A 121 28.29 -32.01 -8.89
CA GLY A 121 27.78 -31.00 -9.83
C GLY A 121 26.60 -30.22 -9.28
N SER A 122 25.55 -30.92 -8.82
CA SER A 122 24.37 -30.28 -8.23
C SER A 122 24.70 -29.45 -6.98
N ALA A 123 25.59 -29.93 -6.10
CA ALA A 123 26.02 -29.18 -4.93
C ALA A 123 26.85 -27.92 -5.27
N LEU A 124 27.66 -27.97 -6.34
CA LEU A 124 28.40 -26.80 -6.83
C LEU A 124 27.45 -25.75 -7.43
N MET A 125 26.48 -26.20 -8.24
CA MET A 125 25.46 -25.34 -8.83
C MET A 125 24.61 -24.66 -7.76
N ASP A 126 24.08 -25.40 -6.80
CA ASP A 126 23.32 -24.85 -5.67
C ASP A 126 24.14 -23.84 -4.86
N MET A 127 25.44 -24.11 -4.66
CA MET A 127 26.35 -23.19 -3.98
C MET A 127 26.52 -21.89 -4.75
N TYR A 128 26.80 -21.95 -6.05
CA TYR A 128 26.95 -20.77 -6.89
C TYR A 128 25.65 -19.96 -6.98
N ALA A 129 24.51 -20.62 -7.20
CA ALA A 129 23.20 -19.99 -7.26
C ALA A 129 22.87 -19.24 -5.96
N LYS A 130 23.06 -19.86 -4.78
CA LYS A 130 22.81 -19.22 -3.47
C LYS A 130 23.79 -18.12 -3.11
N CYS A 131 24.98 -18.11 -3.72
CA CYS A 131 25.95 -17.04 -3.56
C CYS A 131 25.71 -15.86 -4.52
N GLY A 132 24.66 -15.89 -5.35
CA GLY A 132 24.39 -14.83 -6.33
C GLY A 132 25.16 -14.96 -7.65
N ALA A 133 25.92 -16.04 -7.84
CA ALA A 133 26.81 -16.26 -8.99
C ALA A 133 26.19 -17.24 -9.99
N MET A 134 24.97 -16.93 -10.48
CA MET A 134 24.20 -17.86 -11.30
C MET A 134 24.88 -18.23 -12.63
N ASP A 135 25.65 -17.32 -13.25
CA ASP A 135 26.37 -17.63 -14.49
C ASP A 135 27.46 -18.69 -14.28
N GLU A 136 28.12 -18.71 -13.12
CA GLU A 136 29.09 -19.77 -12.77
C GLU A 136 28.37 -21.11 -12.53
N SER A 137 27.17 -21.09 -11.96
CA SER A 137 26.32 -22.28 -11.86
C SER A 137 25.96 -22.82 -13.25
N LEU A 138 25.63 -21.95 -14.21
CA LEU A 138 25.30 -22.36 -15.58
C LEU A 138 26.53 -22.96 -16.30
N ARG A 139 27.72 -22.38 -16.11
CA ARG A 139 28.96 -22.96 -16.66
C ARG A 139 29.21 -24.38 -16.14
N VAL A 140 28.98 -24.61 -14.83
CA VAL A 140 29.07 -25.96 -14.25
C VAL A 140 28.08 -26.91 -14.90
N PHE A 141 26.86 -26.45 -15.18
CA PHE A 141 25.83 -27.25 -15.86
C PHE A 141 26.22 -27.62 -17.30
N GLU A 142 26.78 -26.67 -18.06
CA GLU A 142 27.20 -26.87 -19.45
C GLU A 142 28.37 -27.87 -19.61
N GLU A 143 29.12 -28.14 -18.54
CA GLU A 143 30.18 -29.17 -18.54
C GLU A 143 29.62 -30.62 -18.53
N TYR A 144 28.31 -30.81 -18.32
CA TYR A 144 27.64 -32.12 -18.35
C TYR A 144 26.90 -32.35 -19.68
N SER A 145 27.28 -33.38 -20.43
CA SER A 145 26.67 -33.72 -21.72
C SER A 145 25.29 -34.36 -21.61
N GLU A 146 25.01 -35.05 -20.51
CA GLU A 146 23.72 -35.69 -20.20
C GLU A 146 23.27 -35.30 -18.79
N PRO A 147 22.75 -34.07 -18.61
CA PRO A 147 22.26 -33.60 -17.31
C PRO A 147 21.00 -34.36 -16.88
N ASP A 148 20.99 -34.83 -15.64
CA ASP A 148 19.83 -35.50 -15.04
C ASP A 148 18.77 -34.49 -14.54
N THR A 149 17.63 -35.00 -14.08
CA THR A 149 16.54 -34.18 -13.51
C THR A 149 17.05 -33.23 -12.44
N VAL A 150 17.95 -33.67 -11.55
CA VAL A 150 18.43 -32.88 -10.42
C VAL A 150 19.22 -31.66 -10.89
N LEU A 151 20.11 -31.83 -11.88
CA LEU A 151 20.86 -30.72 -12.45
C LEU A 151 19.93 -29.71 -13.14
N TRP A 152 18.96 -30.18 -13.94
CA TRP A 152 17.97 -29.29 -14.56
C TRP A 152 17.15 -28.52 -13.54
N THR A 153 16.61 -29.19 -12.51
CA THR A 153 15.85 -28.57 -11.42
C THR A 153 16.68 -27.53 -10.68
N THR A 154 17.98 -27.80 -10.47
CA THR A 154 18.91 -26.86 -9.82
C THR A 154 19.12 -25.60 -10.67
N VAL A 155 19.20 -25.71 -12.00
CA VAL A 155 19.29 -24.53 -12.89
C VAL A 155 18.01 -23.70 -12.86
N VAL A 156 16.85 -24.34 -13.03
CA VAL A 156 15.53 -23.66 -13.07
C VAL A 156 15.28 -22.92 -11.75
N THR A 157 15.44 -23.60 -10.62
CA THR A 157 15.26 -22.97 -9.29
C THR A 157 16.36 -21.97 -8.96
N GLY A 158 17.58 -22.18 -9.45
CA GLY A 158 18.69 -21.24 -9.29
C GLY A 158 18.45 -19.91 -9.98
N PHE A 159 17.95 -19.92 -11.23
CA PHE A 159 17.58 -18.70 -11.95
C PHE A 159 16.47 -17.93 -11.23
N GLU A 160 15.44 -18.64 -10.76
CA GLU A 160 14.35 -18.07 -9.98
C GLU A 160 14.82 -17.41 -8.67
N GLN A 161 15.71 -18.06 -7.92
CA GLN A 161 16.29 -17.51 -6.68
C GLN A 161 17.13 -16.24 -6.93
N ASN A 162 17.65 -16.08 -8.14
CA ASN A 162 18.44 -14.93 -8.57
C ASN A 162 17.61 -13.87 -9.32
N GLY A 163 16.27 -14.01 -9.36
CA GLY A 163 15.37 -13.03 -10.01
C GLY A 163 15.41 -13.05 -11.54
N ARG A 164 15.97 -14.09 -12.16
CA ARG A 164 16.13 -14.26 -13.61
C ARG A 164 15.05 -15.17 -14.19
N SER A 165 13.80 -14.72 -14.09
CA SER A 165 12.62 -15.55 -14.39
C SER A 165 12.44 -15.92 -15.86
N VAL A 166 12.94 -15.09 -16.79
CA VAL A 166 12.89 -15.39 -18.23
C VAL A 166 13.80 -16.59 -18.54
N GLU A 167 15.03 -16.57 -18.04
CA GLU A 167 15.99 -17.65 -18.22
C GLU A 167 15.55 -18.95 -17.53
N ALA A 168 14.83 -18.85 -16.40
CA ALA A 168 14.21 -20.00 -15.77
C ALA A 168 13.18 -20.69 -16.69
N LEU A 169 12.33 -19.90 -17.38
CA LEU A 169 11.36 -20.43 -18.35
C LEU A 169 12.04 -21.06 -19.57
N GLU A 170 13.08 -20.42 -20.11
CA GLU A 170 13.85 -20.95 -21.23
C GLU A 170 14.53 -22.28 -20.86
N CYS A 171 15.13 -22.37 -19.67
CA CYS A 171 15.74 -23.59 -19.18
C CYS A 171 14.72 -24.69 -18.92
N PHE A 172 13.54 -24.36 -18.41
CA PHE A 172 12.45 -25.31 -18.25
C PHE A 172 11.94 -25.82 -19.62
N ALA A 173 11.81 -24.96 -20.61
CA ALA A 173 11.44 -25.37 -21.97
C ALA A 173 12.46 -26.34 -22.57
N ARG A 174 13.76 -26.11 -22.33
CA ARG A 174 14.83 -27.05 -22.73
C ARG A 174 14.75 -28.37 -21.98
N MET A 175 14.51 -28.34 -20.66
CA MET A 175 14.30 -29.54 -19.83
C MET A 175 13.13 -30.39 -20.34
N ALA A 176 12.00 -29.75 -20.67
CA ALA A 176 10.80 -30.43 -21.17
C ALA A 176 11.00 -31.10 -22.54
N MET A 177 11.98 -30.65 -23.32
CA MET A 177 12.33 -31.23 -24.63
C MET A 177 13.46 -32.27 -24.54
N ALA A 178 14.11 -32.43 -23.39
CA ALA A 178 15.20 -33.37 -23.18
C ALA A 178 14.70 -34.82 -23.10
N LYS A 179 15.34 -35.74 -23.83
CA LYS A 179 14.97 -37.17 -23.82
C LYS A 179 15.36 -37.80 -22.49
N GLY A 180 14.43 -38.54 -21.87
CA GLY A 180 14.69 -39.32 -20.66
C GLY A 180 14.73 -38.52 -19.36
N VAL A 181 14.45 -37.20 -19.40
CA VAL A 181 14.37 -36.34 -18.21
C VAL A 181 12.92 -36.29 -17.73
N VAL A 182 12.68 -36.67 -16.49
CA VAL A 182 11.39 -36.50 -15.83
C VAL A 182 11.40 -35.15 -15.12
N ILE A 183 10.36 -34.34 -15.32
CA ILE A 183 10.19 -33.09 -14.60
C ILE A 183 9.64 -33.40 -13.22
N ASP A 184 10.33 -32.93 -12.17
CA ASP A 184 9.89 -33.10 -10.79
C ASP A 184 9.05 -31.90 -10.30
N ASP A 185 8.39 -32.09 -9.15
CA ASP A 185 7.49 -31.09 -8.58
C ASP A 185 8.24 -29.80 -8.21
N VAL A 186 9.51 -29.90 -7.84
CA VAL A 186 10.36 -28.76 -7.48
C VAL A 186 10.62 -27.88 -8.69
N ALA A 187 10.91 -28.46 -9.87
CA ALA A 187 11.04 -27.72 -11.12
C ALA A 187 9.71 -27.07 -11.53
N LEU A 188 8.58 -27.78 -11.36
CA LEU A 188 7.25 -27.25 -11.66
C LEU A 188 6.87 -26.06 -10.76
N VAL A 189 7.10 -26.14 -9.45
CA VAL A 189 6.88 -25.01 -8.53
C VAL A 189 7.80 -23.84 -8.89
N GLY A 190 9.07 -24.11 -9.20
CA GLY A 190 10.03 -23.10 -9.64
C GLY A 190 9.56 -22.37 -10.90
N VAL A 191 9.15 -23.09 -11.94
CA VAL A 191 8.70 -22.45 -13.18
C VAL A 191 7.35 -21.74 -13.02
N LEU A 192 6.44 -22.24 -12.18
CA LEU A 192 5.18 -21.54 -11.87
C LEU A 192 5.45 -20.21 -11.13
N SER A 193 6.43 -20.20 -10.21
CA SER A 193 6.92 -18.96 -9.59
C SER A 193 7.50 -17.99 -10.62
N ALA A 194 8.20 -18.49 -11.64
CA ALA A 194 8.73 -17.67 -12.74
C ALA A 194 7.59 -17.00 -13.52
N CYS A 195 6.55 -17.77 -13.86
CA CYS A 195 5.35 -17.28 -14.51
C CYS A 195 4.64 -16.20 -13.66
N VAL A 196 4.57 -16.37 -12.34
CA VAL A 196 3.99 -15.37 -11.42
C VAL A 196 4.78 -14.07 -11.45
N ARG A 197 6.11 -14.13 -11.34
CA ARG A 197 6.96 -12.93 -11.35
C ARG A 197 6.86 -12.14 -12.65
N LEU A 198 6.72 -12.86 -13.77
CA LEU A 198 6.56 -12.27 -15.10
C LEU A 198 5.11 -11.90 -15.43
N LEU A 199 4.16 -12.25 -14.58
CA LEU A 199 2.71 -12.19 -14.85
C LEU A 199 2.31 -12.89 -16.17
N ASP A 200 3.05 -13.92 -16.58
CA ASP A 200 2.82 -14.67 -17.82
C ASP A 200 1.80 -15.81 -17.60
N LEU A 201 0.52 -15.45 -17.72
CA LEU A 201 -0.59 -16.40 -17.64
C LEU A 201 -0.54 -17.48 -18.73
N LYS A 202 0.01 -17.18 -19.92
CA LYS A 202 0.01 -18.11 -21.05
C LYS A 202 1.00 -19.24 -20.78
N ALA A 203 2.23 -18.90 -20.40
CA ALA A 203 3.24 -19.87 -20.00
C ALA A 203 2.73 -20.71 -18.79
N GLY A 204 2.13 -20.05 -17.80
CA GLY A 204 1.53 -20.73 -16.65
C GLY A 204 0.44 -21.75 -17.04
N LYS A 205 -0.47 -21.40 -17.96
CA LYS A 205 -1.48 -22.33 -18.49
C LYS A 205 -0.86 -23.50 -19.27
N SER A 206 0.24 -23.27 -20.00
CA SER A 206 0.97 -24.35 -20.67
C SER A 206 1.58 -25.35 -19.67
N VAL A 207 2.14 -24.85 -18.56
CA VAL A 207 2.66 -25.69 -17.46
C VAL A 207 1.52 -26.48 -16.79
N HIS A 208 0.40 -25.83 -16.48
CA HIS A 208 -0.78 -26.52 -15.94
C HIS A 208 -1.28 -27.63 -16.90
N GLY A 209 -1.35 -27.35 -18.20
CA GLY A 209 -1.71 -28.35 -19.21
C GLY A 209 -0.72 -29.52 -19.30
N TYR A 210 0.57 -29.29 -19.04
CA TYR A 210 1.56 -30.36 -18.89
C TYR A 210 1.26 -31.22 -17.65
N MET A 211 1.01 -30.60 -16.49
CA MET A 211 0.72 -31.30 -15.24
C MET A 211 -0.52 -32.20 -15.34
N ILE A 212 -1.57 -31.74 -16.03
CA ILE A 212 -2.78 -32.54 -16.30
C ILE A 212 -2.42 -33.79 -17.13
N ARG A 213 -1.60 -33.65 -18.19
CA ARG A 213 -1.24 -34.76 -19.09
C ARG A 213 -0.38 -35.83 -18.40
N VAL A 214 0.45 -35.44 -17.44
CA VAL A 214 1.31 -36.37 -16.67
C VAL A 214 0.58 -36.97 -15.46
N GLY A 215 -0.65 -36.51 -15.16
CA GLY A 215 -1.47 -37.05 -14.07
C GLY A 215 -1.16 -36.46 -12.69
N LEU A 216 -0.53 -35.29 -12.62
CA LEU A 216 -0.16 -34.61 -11.37
C LEU A 216 -1.29 -33.74 -10.78
N ARG A 217 -2.53 -33.91 -11.24
CA ARG A 217 -3.68 -33.08 -10.84
C ARG A 217 -4.04 -33.18 -9.36
N ARG A 218 -3.70 -34.29 -8.69
CA ARG A 218 -4.04 -34.54 -7.28
C ARG A 218 -2.96 -34.08 -6.30
N ASP A 219 -1.84 -33.56 -6.79
CA ASP A 219 -0.79 -33.06 -5.90
C ASP A 219 -1.19 -31.72 -5.28
N LEU A 220 -1.27 -31.68 -3.96
CA LEU A 220 -1.71 -30.52 -3.19
C LEU A 220 -0.73 -29.35 -3.32
N ASN A 221 0.58 -29.60 -3.30
CA ASN A 221 1.60 -28.55 -3.39
C ASN A 221 1.57 -27.88 -4.77
N LEU A 222 1.46 -28.69 -5.81
CA LEU A 222 1.35 -28.22 -7.19
C LEU A 222 0.03 -27.48 -7.46
N SER A 223 -1.08 -27.96 -6.88
CA SER A 223 -2.38 -27.27 -6.94
C SER A 223 -2.30 -25.91 -6.24
N ASN A 224 -1.68 -25.83 -5.06
CA ASN A 224 -1.44 -24.57 -4.35
C ASN A 224 -0.56 -23.60 -5.15
N ALA A 225 0.50 -24.10 -5.82
CA ALA A 225 1.33 -23.28 -6.70
C ALA A 225 0.54 -22.72 -7.91
N LEU A 226 -0.37 -23.52 -8.48
CA LEU A 226 -1.28 -23.09 -9.54
C LEU A 226 -2.34 -22.09 -9.07
N LEU A 227 -2.87 -22.24 -7.85
CA LEU A 227 -3.78 -21.25 -7.26
C LEU A 227 -3.08 -19.90 -7.08
N ASN A 228 -1.84 -19.90 -6.56
CA ASN A 228 -1.04 -18.69 -6.48
C ASN A 228 -0.76 -18.08 -7.86
N LEU A 229 -0.47 -18.91 -8.88
CA LEU A 229 -0.34 -18.47 -10.27
C LEU A 229 -1.59 -17.74 -10.75
N TYR A 230 -2.74 -18.39 -10.70
CA TYR A 230 -3.98 -17.83 -11.21
C TYR A 230 -4.43 -16.60 -10.42
N GLY A 231 -4.24 -16.62 -9.10
CA GLY A 231 -4.51 -15.48 -8.23
C GLY A 231 -3.67 -14.26 -8.60
N LYS A 232 -2.34 -14.40 -8.71
CA LYS A 232 -1.46 -13.26 -8.99
C LYS A 232 -1.53 -12.75 -10.44
N THR A 233 -1.93 -13.60 -11.37
CA THR A 233 -2.14 -13.22 -12.79
C THR A 233 -3.57 -12.74 -13.10
N GLY A 234 -4.45 -12.69 -12.09
CA GLY A 234 -5.82 -12.19 -12.21
C GLY A 234 -6.82 -13.10 -12.92
N SER A 235 -6.49 -14.39 -13.14
CA SER A 235 -7.44 -15.35 -13.71
C SER A 235 -8.29 -16.02 -12.62
N VAL A 236 -9.16 -15.22 -11.98
CA VAL A 236 -10.01 -15.65 -10.87
C VAL A 236 -10.84 -16.89 -11.23
N ASP A 237 -11.48 -16.92 -12.42
CA ASP A 237 -12.27 -18.08 -12.88
C ASP A 237 -11.48 -19.40 -12.91
N SER A 238 -10.20 -19.33 -13.33
CA SER A 238 -9.34 -20.52 -13.38
C SER A 238 -8.97 -20.98 -11.97
N ALA A 239 -8.72 -20.04 -11.05
CA ALA A 239 -8.44 -20.32 -9.65
C ALA A 239 -9.65 -20.96 -8.96
N VAL A 240 -10.86 -20.41 -9.16
CA VAL A 240 -12.12 -20.93 -8.60
C VAL A 240 -12.39 -22.34 -9.09
N ARG A 241 -12.22 -22.59 -10.40
CA ARG A 241 -12.40 -23.93 -10.97
C ARG A 241 -11.41 -24.92 -10.36
N LEU A 242 -10.13 -24.56 -10.30
CA LEU A 242 -9.11 -25.43 -9.73
C LEU A 242 -9.41 -25.74 -8.26
N PHE A 243 -9.74 -24.72 -7.45
CA PHE A 243 -10.08 -24.89 -6.04
C PHE A 243 -11.29 -25.80 -5.83
N GLY A 244 -12.33 -25.66 -6.67
CA GLY A 244 -13.51 -26.52 -6.66
C GLY A 244 -13.19 -27.99 -6.99
N GLU A 245 -12.20 -28.23 -7.85
CA GLU A 245 -11.75 -29.57 -8.24
C GLU A 245 -10.83 -30.27 -7.22
N MET A 246 -10.29 -29.54 -6.23
CA MET A 246 -9.42 -30.10 -5.20
C MET A 246 -10.19 -30.98 -4.21
N GLU A 247 -9.73 -32.23 -4.03
CA GLU A 247 -10.28 -33.19 -3.06
C GLU A 247 -9.85 -32.85 -1.62
N GLU A 248 -8.59 -32.45 -1.43
CA GLU A 248 -8.03 -31.97 -0.17
C GLU A 248 -7.63 -30.50 -0.31
N ARG A 249 -7.90 -29.70 0.74
CA ARG A 249 -7.58 -28.27 0.80
C ARG A 249 -6.98 -27.96 2.14
N ASP A 250 -5.79 -27.37 2.14
CA ASP A 250 -5.11 -26.93 3.35
C ASP A 250 -5.22 -25.41 3.53
N VAL A 251 -4.65 -24.90 4.63
CA VAL A 251 -4.61 -23.46 4.93
C VAL A 251 -4.01 -22.63 3.77
N ILE A 252 -3.11 -23.22 2.97
CA ILE A 252 -2.48 -22.56 1.82
C ILE A 252 -3.46 -22.49 0.65
N SER A 253 -4.22 -23.56 0.37
CA SER A 253 -5.27 -23.56 -0.66
C SER A 253 -6.32 -22.50 -0.37
N TRP A 254 -6.85 -22.48 0.85
CA TRP A 254 -7.85 -21.51 1.29
C TRP A 254 -7.30 -20.08 1.27
N GLY A 255 -6.11 -19.87 1.84
CA GLY A 255 -5.47 -18.55 1.86
C GLY A 255 -5.19 -18.00 0.46
N SER A 256 -4.78 -18.85 -0.48
CA SER A 256 -4.54 -18.44 -1.88
C SER A 256 -5.83 -17.96 -2.55
N MET A 257 -6.97 -18.62 -2.28
CA MET A 257 -8.26 -18.21 -2.84
C MET A 257 -8.84 -16.97 -2.17
N ILE A 258 -8.75 -16.86 -0.85
CA ILE A 258 -9.18 -15.66 -0.11
C ILE A 258 -8.37 -14.44 -0.59
N ALA A 259 -7.05 -14.57 -0.70
CA ALA A 259 -6.19 -13.53 -1.26
C ALA A 259 -6.52 -13.19 -2.72
N CYS A 260 -6.82 -14.22 -3.54
CA CYS A 260 -7.23 -14.01 -4.93
C CYS A 260 -8.48 -13.14 -5.01
N TYR A 261 -9.51 -13.43 -4.24
CA TYR A 261 -10.74 -12.65 -4.21
C TYR A 261 -10.52 -11.25 -3.61
N ALA A 262 -9.82 -11.13 -2.49
CA ALA A 262 -9.54 -9.86 -1.83
C ALA A 262 -8.81 -8.86 -2.75
N HIS A 263 -7.83 -9.34 -3.54
CA HIS A 263 -7.09 -8.47 -4.47
C HIS A 263 -7.85 -8.08 -5.75
N HIS A 264 -8.91 -8.82 -6.12
CA HIS A 264 -9.64 -8.60 -7.38
C HIS A 264 -11.06 -8.07 -7.17
N GLY A 265 -11.34 -7.49 -5.99
CA GLY A 265 -12.61 -6.83 -5.69
C GLY A 265 -13.75 -7.76 -5.30
N GLY A 266 -13.49 -9.05 -5.08
CA GLY A 266 -14.47 -10.03 -4.59
C GLY A 266 -14.46 -10.14 -3.06
N ALA A 267 -14.66 -9.02 -2.36
CA ALA A 267 -14.53 -9.01 -0.90
C ALA A 267 -15.55 -9.92 -0.20
N GLU A 268 -16.79 -9.98 -0.69
CA GLU A 268 -17.84 -10.86 -0.16
C GLU A 268 -17.48 -12.34 -0.30
N GLU A 269 -16.97 -12.74 -1.46
CA GLU A 269 -16.53 -14.11 -1.73
C GLU A 269 -15.31 -14.48 -0.88
N ALA A 270 -14.38 -13.54 -0.68
CA ALA A 270 -13.22 -13.74 0.21
C ALA A 270 -13.66 -14.03 1.64
N LEU A 271 -14.60 -13.24 2.17
CA LEU A 271 -15.12 -13.39 3.53
C LEU A 271 -15.99 -14.65 3.67
N GLY A 272 -16.81 -14.97 2.66
CA GLY A 272 -17.55 -16.23 2.62
C GLY A 272 -16.66 -17.47 2.62
N LEU A 273 -15.53 -17.43 1.89
CA LEU A 273 -14.53 -18.51 1.93
C LEU A 273 -13.80 -18.58 3.28
N PHE A 274 -13.52 -17.43 3.90
CA PHE A 274 -12.93 -17.38 5.23
C PHE A 274 -13.87 -18.03 6.27
N ASP A 275 -15.15 -17.68 6.26
CA ASP A 275 -16.14 -18.28 7.15
C ASP A 275 -16.28 -19.79 6.92
N ALA A 276 -16.28 -20.24 5.66
CA ALA A 276 -16.33 -21.66 5.32
C ALA A 276 -15.08 -22.42 5.83
N MET A 277 -13.90 -21.81 5.74
CA MET A 277 -12.65 -22.36 6.25
C MET A 277 -12.69 -22.53 7.78
N VAL A 278 -13.13 -21.50 8.50
CA VAL A 278 -13.24 -21.51 9.96
C VAL A 278 -14.32 -22.50 10.42
N ALA A 279 -15.48 -22.53 9.76
CA ALA A 279 -16.54 -23.50 10.02
C ALA A 279 -16.10 -24.96 9.75
N GLY A 280 -15.20 -25.15 8.79
CA GLY A 280 -14.54 -26.42 8.49
C GLY A 280 -13.49 -26.84 9.53
N GLY A 281 -13.24 -26.03 10.57
CA GLY A 281 -12.26 -26.30 11.62
C GLY A 281 -10.81 -26.12 11.20
N ILE A 282 -10.55 -25.42 10.08
CA ILE A 282 -9.19 -25.12 9.63
C ILE A 282 -8.78 -23.77 10.24
N GLU A 283 -7.75 -23.79 11.08
CA GLU A 283 -7.26 -22.57 11.74
C GLU A 283 -6.57 -21.63 10.74
N PRO A 284 -6.97 -20.34 10.69
CA PRO A 284 -6.33 -19.35 9.82
C PRO A 284 -4.94 -18.98 10.34
N ASN A 285 -4.01 -18.83 9.40
CA ASN A 285 -2.69 -18.28 9.66
C ASN A 285 -2.66 -16.76 9.37
N ALA A 286 -1.51 -16.11 9.62
CA ALA A 286 -1.34 -14.67 9.40
C ALA A 286 -1.73 -14.23 7.98
N VAL A 287 -1.35 -14.99 6.94
CA VAL A 287 -1.65 -14.65 5.54
C VAL A 287 -3.15 -14.63 5.29
N VAL A 288 -3.88 -15.65 5.77
CA VAL A 288 -5.34 -15.72 5.64
C VAL A 288 -6.01 -14.55 6.34
N LEU A 289 -5.59 -14.24 7.58
CA LEU A 289 -6.14 -13.12 8.35
C LEU A 289 -5.91 -11.78 7.64
N ILE A 290 -4.72 -11.53 7.12
CA ILE A 290 -4.40 -10.30 6.38
C ILE A 290 -5.32 -10.16 5.16
N SER A 291 -5.49 -11.23 4.38
CA SER A 291 -6.37 -11.19 3.20
C SER A 291 -7.85 -11.00 3.55
N ALA A 292 -8.31 -11.60 4.65
CA ALA A 292 -9.68 -11.37 5.14
C ALA A 292 -9.87 -9.93 5.66
N LEU A 293 -8.89 -9.37 6.37
CA LEU A 293 -8.91 -7.98 6.82
C LEU A 293 -8.89 -6.99 5.65
N GLN A 294 -8.15 -7.28 4.58
CA GLN A 294 -8.19 -6.49 3.33
C GLN A 294 -9.58 -6.50 2.69
N ALA A 295 -10.29 -7.63 2.72
CA ALA A 295 -11.66 -7.71 2.24
C ALA A 295 -12.63 -6.89 3.12
N CYS A 296 -12.46 -6.92 4.45
CA CYS A 296 -13.22 -6.06 5.36
C CYS A 296 -12.92 -4.58 5.13
N GLU A 297 -11.65 -4.21 4.91
CA GLU A 297 -11.20 -2.85 4.60
C GLU A 297 -11.88 -2.32 3.33
N ALA A 298 -11.89 -3.13 2.26
CA ALA A 298 -12.49 -2.75 0.98
C ALA A 298 -14.01 -2.54 1.03
N THR A 299 -14.70 -3.15 2.00
CA THR A 299 -16.16 -3.08 2.18
C THR A 299 -16.59 -2.28 3.40
N CYS A 300 -15.64 -1.72 4.16
CA CYS A 300 -15.84 -1.06 5.44
C CYS A 300 -16.68 -1.86 6.46
N ARG A 301 -16.51 -3.18 6.50
CA ARG A 301 -17.24 -4.09 7.41
C ARG A 301 -16.58 -4.20 8.79
N LEU A 302 -16.82 -3.21 9.63
CA LEU A 302 -16.22 -3.10 10.97
C LEU A 302 -16.52 -4.31 11.87
N ASP A 303 -17.76 -4.81 11.87
CA ASP A 303 -18.16 -5.91 12.77
C ASP A 303 -17.48 -7.24 12.42
N GLU A 304 -17.28 -7.52 11.13
CA GLU A 304 -16.51 -8.69 10.68
C GLU A 304 -15.02 -8.51 10.99
N GLY A 305 -14.47 -7.31 10.77
CA GLY A 305 -13.11 -6.98 11.15
C GLY A 305 -12.85 -7.20 12.65
N ARG A 306 -13.79 -6.82 13.52
CA ARG A 306 -13.72 -7.10 14.97
C ARG A 306 -13.75 -8.60 15.28
N ARG A 307 -14.59 -9.39 14.61
CA ARG A 307 -14.60 -10.86 14.78
C ARG A 307 -13.28 -11.49 14.36
N ILE A 308 -12.71 -11.06 13.25
CA ILE A 308 -11.41 -11.54 12.75
C ILE A 308 -10.29 -11.14 13.73
N HIS A 309 -10.33 -9.92 14.27
CA HIS A 309 -9.38 -9.47 15.29
C HIS A 309 -9.47 -10.33 16.57
N GLU A 310 -10.68 -10.61 17.07
CA GLU A 310 -10.86 -11.51 18.21
C GLU A 310 -10.29 -12.91 17.94
N LEU A 311 -10.48 -13.44 16.73
CA LEU A 311 -9.91 -14.72 16.32
C LEU A 311 -8.37 -14.68 16.28
N ALA A 312 -7.80 -13.60 15.73
CA ALA A 312 -6.36 -13.38 15.71
C ALA A 312 -5.77 -13.35 17.13
N ALA A 313 -6.42 -12.63 18.06
CA ALA A 313 -6.00 -12.54 19.45
C ALA A 313 -6.09 -13.89 20.18
N ARG A 314 -7.14 -14.68 19.95
CA ARG A 314 -7.27 -16.04 20.52
C ARG A 314 -6.13 -16.97 20.07
N ASN A 315 -5.67 -16.81 18.84
CA ASN A 315 -4.59 -17.61 18.26
C ASN A 315 -3.19 -17.01 18.52
N GLY A 316 -3.09 -15.88 19.23
CA GLY A 316 -1.83 -15.16 19.47
C GLY A 316 -1.20 -14.56 18.21
N LEU A 317 -1.99 -14.40 17.15
CA LEU A 317 -1.57 -13.81 15.87
C LEU A 317 -1.74 -12.27 15.87
N ASP A 318 -2.40 -11.68 16.87
CA ASP A 318 -2.45 -10.23 17.06
C ASP A 318 -1.05 -9.66 17.37
N ALA A 319 -0.15 -10.45 17.94
CA ALA A 319 1.26 -10.09 18.13
C ALA A 319 2.10 -10.17 16.84
N ASP A 320 1.59 -10.78 15.77
CA ASP A 320 2.27 -10.79 14.47
C ASP A 320 2.25 -9.38 13.87
N PHE A 321 3.43 -8.92 13.50
CA PHE A 321 3.66 -7.56 13.01
C PHE A 321 2.81 -7.23 11.76
N LEU A 322 2.67 -8.17 10.82
CA LEU A 322 1.92 -7.95 9.58
C LEU A 322 0.41 -7.97 9.83
N VAL A 323 -0.07 -8.86 10.70
CA VAL A 323 -1.48 -8.92 11.09
C VAL A 323 -1.89 -7.64 11.83
N SER A 324 -1.10 -7.19 12.80
CA SER A 324 -1.33 -5.92 13.51
C SER A 324 -1.39 -4.72 12.56
N THR A 325 -0.50 -4.66 11.58
CA THR A 325 -0.50 -3.58 10.57
C THR A 325 -1.77 -3.62 9.71
N ALA A 326 -2.20 -4.80 9.27
CA ALA A 326 -3.45 -4.97 8.53
C ALA A 326 -4.69 -4.60 9.37
N LEU A 327 -4.69 -4.91 10.67
CA LEU A 327 -5.74 -4.50 11.60
C LEU A 327 -5.83 -2.97 11.72
N ILE A 328 -4.70 -2.27 11.83
CA ILE A 328 -4.66 -0.80 11.88
C ILE A 328 -5.29 -0.23 10.61
N SER A 329 -4.87 -0.68 9.42
CA SER A 329 -5.44 -0.20 8.15
C SER A 329 -6.94 -0.46 8.06
N MET A 330 -7.38 -1.67 8.41
CA MET A 330 -8.80 -2.03 8.39
C MET A 330 -9.64 -1.14 9.31
N TYR A 331 -9.20 -0.94 10.57
CA TYR A 331 -9.92 -0.09 11.53
C TYR A 331 -9.94 1.38 11.09
N MET A 332 -8.82 1.90 10.57
CA MET A 332 -8.74 3.27 10.06
C MET A 332 -9.69 3.50 8.88
N SER A 333 -9.74 2.57 7.92
CA SER A 333 -10.65 2.65 6.78
C SER A 333 -12.12 2.49 7.19
N CYS A 334 -12.40 1.71 8.24
CA CYS A 334 -13.74 1.54 8.82
C CYS A 334 -14.18 2.68 9.77
N SER A 335 -13.44 3.80 9.81
CA SER A 335 -13.73 4.95 10.69
C SER A 335 -13.75 4.61 12.19
N ALA A 336 -12.90 3.67 12.62
CA ALA A 336 -12.71 3.24 14.00
C ALA A 336 -11.25 3.48 14.47
N PRO A 337 -10.79 4.74 14.51
CA PRO A 337 -9.38 5.05 14.73
C PRO A 337 -8.90 4.81 16.18
N ASP A 338 -9.81 4.71 17.15
CA ASP A 338 -9.45 4.43 18.54
C ASP A 338 -9.03 2.96 18.73
N GLU A 339 -9.75 2.01 18.13
CA GLU A 339 -9.35 0.60 18.10
C GLU A 339 -8.03 0.40 17.34
N ALA A 340 -7.81 1.14 16.25
CA ALA A 340 -6.52 1.16 15.56
C ALA A 340 -5.38 1.63 16.48
N ALA A 341 -5.62 2.67 17.29
CA ALA A 341 -4.65 3.17 18.26
C ALA A 341 -4.34 2.14 19.36
N GLU A 342 -5.34 1.40 19.82
CA GLU A 342 -5.16 0.32 20.80
C GLU A 342 -4.28 -0.81 20.24
N VAL A 343 -4.56 -1.27 19.01
CA VAL A 343 -3.73 -2.27 18.32
C VAL A 343 -2.30 -1.76 18.20
N PHE A 344 -2.14 -0.54 17.69
CA PHE A 344 -0.83 0.09 17.53
C PHE A 344 -0.06 0.14 18.85
N GLN A 345 -0.68 0.57 19.95
CA GLN A 345 -0.02 0.63 21.26
C GLN A 345 0.44 -0.75 21.75
N ARG A 346 -0.34 -1.81 21.53
CA ARG A 346 -0.04 -3.18 21.95
C ARG A 346 1.07 -3.86 21.14
N MET A 347 1.38 -3.37 19.94
CA MET A 347 2.43 -3.96 19.11
C MET A 347 3.79 -3.98 19.84
N PRO A 348 4.46 -5.15 19.96
CA PRO A 348 5.73 -5.28 20.68
C PRO A 348 6.88 -4.56 19.96
N GLU A 349 6.87 -4.63 18.63
CA GLU A 349 7.79 -3.91 17.75
C GLU A 349 6.98 -3.12 16.72
N LYS A 350 7.49 -1.95 16.36
CA LYS A 350 6.89 -1.04 15.38
C LYS A 350 7.95 -0.72 14.35
N ASP A 351 7.59 -0.82 13.09
CA ASP A 351 8.43 -0.42 11.97
C ASP A 351 7.83 0.80 11.23
N ALA A 352 8.49 1.24 10.18
CA ALA A 352 8.00 2.35 9.37
C ALA A 352 6.59 2.10 8.79
N VAL A 353 6.27 0.87 8.37
CA VAL A 353 4.99 0.55 7.69
C VAL A 353 3.80 0.75 8.63
N CYS A 354 3.89 0.29 9.89
CA CYS A 354 2.79 0.49 10.85
C CYS A 354 2.64 1.96 11.27
N PHE A 355 3.74 2.72 11.35
CA PHE A 355 3.69 4.17 11.57
C PHE A 355 3.00 4.88 10.40
N SER A 356 3.35 4.56 9.16
CA SER A 356 2.72 5.09 7.95
C SER A 356 1.22 4.74 7.90
N ALA A 357 0.85 3.49 8.20
CA ALA A 357 -0.57 3.09 8.24
C ALA A 357 -1.37 3.91 9.28
N MET A 358 -0.83 4.08 10.49
CA MET A 358 -1.44 4.90 11.54
C MET A 358 -1.52 6.37 11.13
N LEU A 359 -0.44 6.93 10.57
CA LEU A 359 -0.36 8.31 10.11
C LEU A 359 -1.41 8.59 9.02
N HIS A 360 -1.45 7.77 7.97
CA HIS A 360 -2.40 7.91 6.87
C HIS A 360 -3.84 7.77 7.35
N GLY A 361 -4.10 6.79 8.21
CA GLY A 361 -5.41 6.56 8.81
C GLY A 361 -5.88 7.74 9.65
N CYS A 362 -5.02 8.34 10.47
CA CYS A 362 -5.35 9.55 11.24
C CYS A 362 -5.75 10.72 10.34
N VAL A 363 -5.04 10.94 9.23
CA VAL A 363 -5.38 12.00 8.27
C VAL A 363 -6.72 11.74 7.60
N GLN A 364 -6.97 10.51 7.15
CA GLN A 364 -8.25 10.12 6.54
C GLN A 364 -9.44 10.30 7.49
N ASN A 365 -9.23 10.17 8.80
CA ASN A 365 -10.24 10.32 9.84
C ASN A 365 -10.30 11.74 10.43
N GLU A 366 -9.74 12.75 9.76
CA GLU A 366 -9.73 14.16 10.19
C GLU A 366 -9.07 14.38 11.58
N ARG A 367 -8.16 13.48 11.99
CA ARG A 367 -7.41 13.54 13.26
C ARG A 367 -6.01 14.14 13.06
N ALA A 368 -5.95 15.35 12.49
CA ALA A 368 -4.70 16.02 12.11
C ALA A 368 -3.69 16.19 13.26
N CYS A 369 -4.14 16.47 14.48
CA CYS A 369 -3.22 16.58 15.64
C CYS A 369 -2.54 15.24 15.97
N GLU A 370 -3.27 14.14 15.83
CA GLU A 370 -2.76 12.81 16.13
C GLU A 370 -1.82 12.30 15.05
N SER A 371 -2.10 12.59 13.78
CA SER A 371 -1.17 12.25 12.69
C SER A 371 0.20 12.92 12.89
N ILE A 372 0.22 14.18 13.31
CA ILE A 372 1.45 14.90 13.68
C ILE A 372 2.12 14.25 14.91
N GLY A 373 1.34 13.80 15.89
CA GLY A 373 1.83 13.04 17.05
C GLY A 373 2.51 11.72 16.64
N VAL A 374 1.90 10.97 15.73
CA VAL A 374 2.42 9.72 15.17
C VAL A 374 3.73 9.98 14.41
N LEU A 375 3.79 11.04 13.59
CA LEU A 375 5.04 11.43 12.91
C LEU A 375 6.17 11.73 13.91
N ARG A 376 5.87 12.48 14.98
CA ARG A 376 6.88 12.76 16.02
C ARG A 376 7.39 11.48 16.67
N ALA A 377 6.51 10.51 16.93
CA ALA A 377 6.88 9.21 17.45
C ALA A 377 7.71 8.38 16.45
N MET A 378 7.37 8.43 15.17
CA MET A 378 8.12 7.79 14.08
C MET A 378 9.56 8.34 14.00
N LEU A 379 9.71 9.67 14.02
CA LEU A 379 11.00 10.36 13.99
C LEU A 379 11.84 10.10 15.24
N ALA A 380 11.21 10.02 16.42
CA ALA A 380 11.90 9.67 17.67
C ALA A 380 12.45 8.22 17.69
N LYS A 381 12.02 7.38 16.75
CA LYS A 381 12.51 6.02 16.54
C LYS A 381 13.47 5.90 15.34
N ASP A 382 13.93 7.04 14.81
CA ASP A 382 14.82 7.13 13.65
C ASP A 382 14.23 6.54 12.35
N PHE A 383 12.91 6.36 12.28
CA PHE A 383 12.23 6.02 11.03
C PHE A 383 12.05 7.27 10.19
N ARG A 384 12.44 7.18 8.91
CA ARG A 384 12.29 8.29 7.97
C ARG A 384 10.94 8.18 7.26
N PRO A 385 10.10 9.23 7.31
CA PRO A 385 8.89 9.28 6.50
C PRO A 385 9.27 9.33 5.02
N ASP A 386 8.50 8.64 4.19
CA ASP A 386 8.64 8.74 2.75
C ASP A 386 7.91 9.98 2.19
N ALA A 387 7.98 10.19 0.87
CA ALA A 387 7.31 11.32 0.22
C ALA A 387 5.78 11.29 0.44
N PHE A 388 5.19 10.10 0.53
CA PHE A 388 3.75 9.94 0.69
C PHE A 388 3.30 10.27 2.12
N ASP A 389 4.05 9.81 3.14
CA ASP A 389 3.85 10.20 4.54
C ASP A 389 3.91 11.74 4.70
N VAL A 390 4.89 12.38 4.06
CA VAL A 390 5.07 13.83 4.09
C VAL A 390 3.90 14.56 3.46
N VAL A 391 3.43 14.14 2.28
CA VAL A 391 2.24 14.71 1.63
C VAL A 391 1.03 14.64 2.56
N LYS A 392 0.82 13.51 3.23
CA LYS A 392 -0.30 13.32 4.16
C LYS A 392 -0.21 14.23 5.38
N ILE A 393 0.98 14.44 5.92
CA ILE A 393 1.18 15.40 7.02
C ILE A 393 0.94 16.84 6.57
N LEU A 394 1.35 17.21 5.35
CA LEU A 394 1.06 18.54 4.80
C LEU A 394 -0.44 18.73 4.57
N THR A 395 -1.18 17.70 4.15
CA THR A 395 -2.66 17.73 4.12
C THR A 395 -3.22 18.00 5.52
N ALA A 396 -2.76 17.29 6.55
CA ALA A 396 -3.18 17.51 7.93
C ALA A 396 -2.88 18.94 8.43
N CYS A 397 -1.72 19.51 8.06
CA CYS A 397 -1.39 20.90 8.38
C CYS A 397 -2.32 21.89 7.68
N SER A 398 -2.69 21.59 6.44
CA SER A 398 -3.62 22.38 5.65
C SER A 398 -5.02 22.41 6.26
N GLU A 399 -5.47 21.29 6.84
CA GLU A 399 -6.74 21.18 7.57
C GLU A 399 -6.74 21.99 8.86
N LEU A 400 -5.60 22.03 9.57
CA LEU A 400 -5.45 22.84 10.78
C LEU A 400 -5.37 24.34 10.50
N GLY A 401 -4.91 24.73 9.30
CA GLY A 401 -4.76 26.14 8.91
C GLY A 401 -3.63 26.88 9.65
N ILE A 402 -2.69 26.18 10.27
CA ILE A 402 -1.63 26.76 11.11
C ILE A 402 -0.35 27.01 10.29
N LEU A 403 -0.14 28.26 9.88
CA LEU A 403 0.97 28.66 9.00
C LEU A 403 2.37 28.37 9.58
N GLN A 404 2.54 28.54 10.90
CA GLN A 404 3.81 28.28 11.56
C GLN A 404 4.22 26.81 11.42
N GLN A 405 3.27 25.87 11.54
CA GLN A 405 3.53 24.45 11.37
C GLN A 405 3.92 24.11 9.93
N THR A 406 3.18 24.63 8.94
CA THR A 406 3.54 24.47 7.52
C THR A 406 4.96 24.95 7.24
N SER A 407 5.37 26.07 7.83
CA SER A 407 6.74 26.58 7.69
C SER A 407 7.80 25.68 8.33
N CYS A 408 7.52 25.12 9.52
CA CYS A 408 8.39 24.11 10.13
C CYS A 408 8.51 22.85 9.27
N PHE A 409 7.41 22.39 8.68
CA PHE A 409 7.38 21.20 7.82
C PHE A 409 8.08 21.45 6.48
N HIS A 410 7.98 22.63 5.89
CA HIS A 410 8.76 22.99 4.72
C HIS A 410 10.27 22.88 5.02
N GLY A 411 10.73 23.40 6.16
CA GLY A 411 12.12 23.21 6.60
C GLY A 411 12.50 21.75 6.88
N PHE A 412 11.53 20.89 7.23
CA PHE A 412 11.73 19.45 7.35
C PHE A 412 11.87 18.77 5.97
N VAL A 413 11.01 19.09 5.01
CA VAL A 413 11.07 18.60 3.61
C VAL A 413 12.45 18.84 2.99
N ILE A 414 12.97 20.07 3.14
CA ILE A 414 14.30 20.44 2.63
C ILE A 414 15.39 19.57 3.29
N ARG A 415 15.34 19.37 4.61
CA ARG A 415 16.32 18.55 5.34
C ARG A 415 16.26 17.07 4.97
N CYS A 416 15.08 16.57 4.60
CA CYS A 416 14.90 15.20 4.12
C CYS A 416 15.37 14.99 2.68
N GLY A 417 15.71 16.06 1.95
CA GLY A 417 16.06 15.97 0.54
C GLY A 417 14.87 15.68 -0.38
N LEU A 418 13.65 15.98 0.08
CA LEU A 418 12.40 15.79 -0.67
C LEU A 418 11.92 17.08 -1.36
N GLY A 419 12.74 18.13 -1.36
CA GLY A 419 12.40 19.44 -1.94
C GLY A 419 12.31 19.46 -3.47
N ASP A 420 12.78 18.42 -4.15
CA ASP A 420 12.66 18.26 -5.60
C ASP A 420 11.52 17.31 -6.00
N ASP A 421 10.83 16.68 -5.04
CA ASP A 421 9.70 15.80 -5.33
C ASP A 421 8.46 16.62 -5.70
N SER A 422 7.92 16.35 -6.90
CA SER A 422 6.80 17.10 -7.45
C SER A 422 5.53 17.03 -6.58
N PHE A 423 5.22 15.85 -6.05
CA PHE A 423 4.02 15.65 -5.22
C PHE A 423 4.16 16.36 -3.88
N VAL A 424 5.34 16.31 -3.26
CA VAL A 424 5.63 17.04 -2.03
C VAL A 424 5.55 18.55 -2.25
N CYS A 425 6.12 19.07 -3.35
CA CYS A 425 6.05 20.50 -3.68
C CYS A 425 4.62 20.96 -3.95
N ALA A 426 3.83 20.18 -4.71
CA ALA A 426 2.43 20.47 -4.97
C ALA A 426 1.60 20.52 -3.66
N SER A 427 1.88 19.61 -2.72
CA SER A 427 1.24 19.58 -1.41
C SER A 427 1.69 20.75 -0.50
N LEU A 428 2.95 21.17 -0.57
CA LEU A 428 3.44 22.38 0.10
C LEU A 428 2.74 23.63 -0.42
N ILE A 429 2.58 23.78 -1.74
CA ILE A 429 1.84 24.89 -2.37
C ILE A 429 0.41 24.93 -1.83
N GLU A 430 -0.29 23.80 -1.83
CA GLU A 430 -1.65 23.70 -1.31
C GLU A 430 -1.71 24.05 0.18
N SER A 431 -0.75 23.57 0.98
CA SER A 431 -0.70 23.83 2.42
C SER A 431 -0.48 25.31 2.73
N TYR A 432 0.49 25.95 2.08
CA TYR A 432 0.69 27.39 2.24
C TYR A 432 -0.54 28.19 1.81
N ALA A 433 -1.16 27.82 0.69
CA ALA A 433 -2.37 28.49 0.20
C ALA A 433 -3.54 28.37 1.20
N LYS A 434 -3.81 27.17 1.72
CA LYS A 434 -4.89 26.93 2.71
C LYS A 434 -4.60 27.55 4.08
N CYS A 435 -3.34 27.66 4.47
CA CYS A 435 -2.91 28.39 5.68
C CYS A 435 -2.84 29.92 5.47
N GLY A 436 -3.33 30.44 4.34
CA GLY A 436 -3.46 31.88 4.10
C GLY A 436 -2.19 32.58 3.60
N SER A 437 -1.13 31.86 3.23
CA SER A 437 0.12 32.45 2.69
C SER A 437 0.29 32.15 1.20
N LEU A 438 -0.20 33.06 0.36
CA LEU A 438 0.04 32.98 -1.09
C LEU A 438 1.51 33.20 -1.44
N ASP A 439 2.20 34.09 -0.73
CA ASP A 439 3.63 34.36 -0.97
C ASP A 439 4.50 33.12 -0.73
N GLY A 440 4.17 32.33 0.31
CA GLY A 440 4.83 31.05 0.57
C GLY A 440 4.61 30.04 -0.56
N ALA A 441 3.39 29.96 -1.08
CA ALA A 441 3.06 29.11 -2.23
C ALA A 441 3.82 29.54 -3.50
N ILE A 442 3.88 30.84 -3.79
CA ILE A 442 4.66 31.41 -4.91
C ILE A 442 6.16 31.10 -4.75
N ALA A 443 6.69 31.22 -3.54
CA ALA A 443 8.10 30.94 -3.28
C ALA A 443 8.46 29.47 -3.55
N VAL A 444 7.63 28.53 -3.11
CA VAL A 444 7.83 27.09 -3.39
C VAL A 444 7.74 26.82 -4.90
N PHE A 445 6.71 27.34 -5.56
CA PHE A 445 6.54 27.20 -7.01
C PHE A 445 7.73 27.77 -7.81
N GLY A 446 8.29 28.90 -7.35
CA GLY A 446 9.44 29.56 -7.95
C GLY A 446 10.76 28.77 -7.83
N GLN A 447 10.92 27.94 -6.80
CA GLN A 447 12.16 27.17 -6.56
C GLN A 447 12.33 25.99 -7.53
N VAL A 448 11.22 25.43 -8.02
CA VAL A 448 11.24 24.26 -8.91
C VAL A 448 11.37 24.71 -10.37
N LYS A 449 12.39 24.22 -11.07
CA LYS A 449 12.65 24.55 -12.48
C LYS A 449 11.73 23.79 -13.44
N ASP A 450 11.64 22.47 -13.24
CA ASP A 450 10.86 21.58 -14.09
C ASP A 450 9.51 21.29 -13.42
N ARG A 451 8.52 22.11 -13.76
CA ARG A 451 7.17 22.05 -13.17
C ARG A 451 6.25 21.18 -14.01
N ASP A 452 5.73 20.11 -13.42
CA ASP A 452 4.72 19.28 -14.07
C ASP A 452 3.31 19.89 -13.94
N VAL A 453 2.34 19.25 -14.62
CA VAL A 453 0.94 19.68 -14.62
C VAL A 453 0.31 19.76 -13.23
N VAL A 454 0.81 18.97 -12.26
CA VAL A 454 0.28 18.92 -10.89
C VAL A 454 0.65 20.21 -10.16
N MET A 455 1.93 20.61 -10.20
CA MET A 455 2.38 21.87 -9.60
C MET A 455 1.70 23.10 -10.19
N TRP A 456 1.54 23.16 -11.52
CA TRP A 456 0.79 24.25 -12.17
C TRP A 456 -0.66 24.30 -11.68
N SER A 457 -1.33 23.15 -11.60
CA SER A 457 -2.71 23.07 -11.13
C SER A 457 -2.85 23.48 -9.66
N SER A 458 -1.93 23.05 -8.78
CA SER A 458 -1.90 23.48 -7.38
C SER A 458 -1.72 24.98 -7.22
N MET A 459 -0.87 25.61 -8.04
CA MET A 459 -0.65 27.05 -7.99
C MET A 459 -1.85 27.85 -8.55
N LEU A 460 -2.52 27.35 -9.60
CA LEU A 460 -3.78 27.91 -10.09
C LEU A 460 -4.88 27.86 -9.01
N ALA A 461 -5.00 26.72 -8.31
CA ALA A 461 -5.92 26.57 -7.20
C ALA A 461 -5.58 27.52 -6.04
N ALA A 462 -4.29 27.71 -5.74
CA ALA A 462 -3.83 28.65 -4.72
C ALA A 462 -4.25 30.09 -5.04
N TYR A 463 -4.04 30.56 -6.28
CA TYR A 463 -4.53 31.87 -6.70
C TYR A 463 -6.07 31.98 -6.62
N GLY A 464 -6.79 30.91 -6.98
CA GLY A 464 -8.25 30.86 -6.91
C GLY A 464 -8.82 30.95 -5.49
N ILE A 465 -8.22 30.25 -4.50
CA ILE A 465 -8.63 30.33 -3.09
C ILE A 465 -8.40 31.74 -2.52
N HIS A 466 -7.36 32.43 -2.99
CA HIS A 466 -7.02 33.79 -2.59
C HIS A 466 -7.75 34.88 -3.40
N GLY A 467 -8.68 34.50 -4.29
CA GLY A 467 -9.46 35.44 -5.09
C GLY A 467 -8.67 36.18 -6.19
N ARG A 468 -7.46 35.71 -6.51
CA ARG A 468 -6.52 36.34 -7.47
C ARG A 468 -6.70 35.77 -8.87
N GLY A 469 -7.92 35.90 -9.41
CA GLY A 469 -8.32 35.24 -10.66
C GLY A 469 -7.57 35.73 -11.90
N ARG A 470 -7.15 37.01 -11.94
CA ARG A 470 -6.40 37.55 -13.09
C ARG A 470 -5.00 36.96 -13.16
N GLU A 471 -4.32 36.90 -12.02
CA GLU A 471 -3.00 36.28 -11.90
C GLU A 471 -3.06 34.77 -12.18
N ALA A 472 -4.17 34.11 -11.84
CA ALA A 472 -4.40 32.72 -12.24
C ALA A 472 -4.49 32.56 -13.77
N LEU A 473 -5.15 33.48 -14.48
CA LEU A 473 -5.22 33.47 -15.95
C LEU A 473 -3.85 33.71 -16.58
N ASP A 474 -3.09 34.69 -16.06
CA ASP A 474 -1.72 34.96 -16.53
C ASP A 474 -0.82 33.72 -16.34
N LEU A 475 -0.95 33.04 -15.20
CA LEU A 475 -0.24 31.79 -14.91
C LEU A 475 -0.67 30.64 -15.85
N PHE A 476 -1.96 30.54 -16.17
CA PHE A 476 -2.47 29.54 -17.11
C PHE A 476 -1.93 29.76 -18.52
N ASP A 477 -1.81 31.02 -18.95
CA ASP A 477 -1.19 31.37 -20.23
C ASP A 477 0.32 31.05 -20.24
N GLU A 478 1.03 31.24 -19.12
CA GLU A 478 2.42 30.79 -18.97
C GLU A 478 2.54 29.27 -19.08
N MET A 479 1.63 28.53 -18.44
CA MET A 479 1.55 27.07 -18.52
C MET A 479 1.37 26.59 -19.97
N ILE A 480 0.49 27.22 -20.74
CA ILE A 480 0.26 26.86 -22.16
C ILE A 480 1.48 27.13 -23.03
N LYS A 481 2.22 28.22 -22.75
CA LYS A 481 3.44 28.58 -23.50
C LYS A 481 4.58 27.62 -23.22
N ASN A 482 4.55 26.89 -22.10
CA ASN A 482 5.54 25.89 -21.76
C ASN A 482 5.30 24.59 -22.57
N SER A 483 6.15 24.34 -23.58
CA SER A 483 5.98 23.23 -24.54
C SER A 483 6.01 21.82 -23.91
N GLY A 484 6.43 21.68 -22.65
CA GLY A 484 6.49 20.40 -21.95
C GLY A 484 5.23 20.04 -21.15
N VAL A 485 4.26 20.96 -20.99
CA VAL A 485 3.12 20.77 -20.08
C VAL A 485 1.81 20.97 -20.82
N ARG A 486 0.92 19.97 -20.72
CA ARG A 486 -0.43 20.07 -21.29
C ARG A 486 -1.47 20.20 -20.16
N PRO A 487 -2.30 21.25 -20.16
CA PRO A 487 -3.43 21.36 -19.24
C PRO A 487 -4.32 20.11 -19.26
N ASN A 488 -4.71 19.66 -18.07
CA ASN A 488 -5.59 18.52 -17.88
C ASN A 488 -6.91 18.94 -17.22
N GLU A 489 -7.75 17.97 -16.88
CA GLU A 489 -9.02 18.18 -16.19
C GLU A 489 -8.86 19.04 -14.92
N VAL A 490 -7.88 18.74 -14.08
CA VAL A 490 -7.63 19.43 -12.81
C VAL A 490 -7.16 20.87 -13.01
N SER A 491 -6.33 21.13 -14.02
CA SER A 491 -5.89 22.48 -14.37
C SER A 491 -7.08 23.37 -14.77
N PHE A 492 -7.98 22.82 -15.60
CA PHE A 492 -9.19 23.53 -16.02
C PHE A 492 -10.17 23.74 -14.86
N LEU A 493 -10.33 22.75 -13.98
CA LEU A 493 -11.13 22.92 -12.77
C LEU A 493 -10.61 24.10 -11.92
N SER A 494 -9.30 24.14 -11.71
CA SER A 494 -8.64 25.14 -10.87
C SER A 494 -8.80 26.55 -11.43
N ILE A 495 -8.58 26.75 -12.73
CA ILE A 495 -8.75 28.08 -13.36
C ILE A 495 -10.22 28.50 -13.43
N LEU A 496 -11.16 27.57 -13.68
CA LEU A 496 -12.59 27.87 -13.67
C LEU A 496 -13.07 28.29 -12.27
N SER A 497 -12.63 27.60 -11.23
CA SER A 497 -12.89 28.00 -9.84
C SER A 497 -12.30 29.38 -9.53
N ALA A 498 -11.07 29.66 -9.97
CA ALA A 498 -10.45 30.98 -9.79
C ALA A 498 -11.26 32.09 -10.48
N CYS A 499 -11.74 31.86 -11.70
CA CYS A 499 -12.62 32.79 -12.40
C CYS A 499 -13.96 32.99 -11.66
N SER A 500 -14.58 31.93 -11.17
CA SER A 500 -15.82 32.04 -10.37
C SER A 500 -15.61 32.83 -9.07
N HIS A 501 -14.55 32.53 -8.32
CA HIS A 501 -14.26 33.22 -7.07
C HIS A 501 -13.94 34.71 -7.27
N ALA A 502 -13.25 35.05 -8.36
CA ALA A 502 -12.91 36.43 -8.71
C ALA A 502 -13.99 37.17 -9.51
N GLY A 503 -15.12 36.52 -9.84
CA GLY A 503 -16.20 37.12 -10.64
C GLY A 503 -15.81 37.40 -12.11
N LEU A 504 -14.83 36.70 -12.66
CA LEU A 504 -14.34 36.83 -14.04
C LEU A 504 -15.18 35.95 -14.98
N ILE A 505 -16.42 36.37 -15.21
CA ILE A 505 -17.44 35.51 -15.81
C ILE A 505 -17.15 35.19 -17.28
N GLN A 506 -16.76 36.20 -18.07
CA GLN A 506 -16.50 36.01 -19.50
C GLN A 506 -15.27 35.13 -19.72
N GLU A 507 -14.23 35.35 -18.93
CA GLU A 507 -13.00 34.58 -18.94
C GLU A 507 -13.27 33.13 -18.51
N GLY A 508 -14.10 32.92 -17.48
CA GLY A 508 -14.52 31.58 -17.06
C GLY A 508 -15.25 30.81 -18.18
N ILE A 509 -16.21 31.43 -18.87
CA ILE A 509 -16.91 30.83 -20.01
C ILE A 509 -15.93 30.55 -21.16
N HIS A 510 -14.96 31.44 -21.39
CA HIS A 510 -13.92 31.22 -22.40
C HIS A 510 -13.06 29.99 -22.06
N MET A 511 -12.60 29.86 -20.82
CA MET A 511 -11.81 28.72 -20.37
C MET A 511 -12.57 27.40 -20.48
N PHE A 512 -13.88 27.40 -20.17
CA PHE A 512 -14.72 26.21 -20.35
C PHE A 512 -14.84 25.80 -21.82
N ASN A 513 -15.04 26.77 -22.73
CA ASN A 513 -15.07 26.50 -24.16
C ASN A 513 -13.71 25.99 -24.67
N MET A 514 -12.60 26.53 -24.17
CA MET A 514 -11.26 26.07 -24.50
C MET A 514 -11.04 24.61 -24.05
N MET A 515 -11.49 24.25 -22.84
CA MET A 515 -11.45 22.88 -22.32
C MET A 515 -12.16 21.89 -23.25
N VAL A 516 -13.42 22.18 -23.60
CA VAL A 516 -14.28 21.27 -24.36
C VAL A 516 -13.91 21.23 -25.84
N LYS A 517 -13.73 22.39 -26.47
CA LYS A 517 -13.53 22.49 -27.94
C LYS A 517 -12.05 22.42 -28.33
N GLY A 518 -11.19 23.09 -27.56
CA GLY A 518 -9.75 23.15 -27.83
C GLY A 518 -9.02 21.89 -27.38
N TYR A 519 -9.16 21.54 -26.09
CA TYR A 519 -8.45 20.42 -25.49
C TYR A 519 -9.18 19.07 -25.59
N LYS A 520 -10.48 19.09 -25.94
CA LYS A 520 -11.36 17.91 -26.03
C LYS A 520 -11.43 17.15 -24.71
N ILE A 521 -11.41 17.89 -23.60
CA ILE A 521 -11.57 17.33 -22.25
C ILE A 521 -13.08 17.28 -21.94
N THR A 522 -13.56 16.11 -21.56
CA THR A 522 -14.97 15.92 -21.16
C THR A 522 -15.22 16.59 -19.82
N PRO A 523 -16.20 17.50 -19.69
CA PRO A 523 -16.56 18.09 -18.42
C PRO A 523 -17.06 17.04 -17.41
N ASN A 524 -16.64 17.13 -16.16
CA ASN A 524 -17.24 16.42 -15.05
C ASN A 524 -18.33 17.29 -14.39
N LEU A 525 -19.02 16.75 -13.40
CA LEU A 525 -20.09 17.46 -12.68
C LEU A 525 -19.60 18.73 -11.97
N LYS A 526 -18.35 18.75 -11.47
CA LYS A 526 -17.75 19.94 -10.82
C LYS A 526 -17.54 21.09 -11.81
N HIS A 527 -17.05 20.80 -13.02
CA HIS A 527 -16.94 21.80 -14.09
C HIS A 527 -18.30 22.41 -14.43
N CYS A 528 -19.32 21.54 -14.56
CA CYS A 528 -20.68 21.97 -14.84
C CYS A 528 -21.27 22.83 -13.72
N GLY A 529 -21.04 22.47 -12.45
CA GLY A 529 -21.46 23.27 -11.29
C GLY A 529 -20.86 24.68 -11.31
N ILE A 530 -19.58 24.83 -11.64
CA ILE A 530 -18.92 26.14 -11.75
C ILE A 530 -19.51 26.97 -12.90
N VAL A 531 -19.78 26.36 -14.05
CA VAL A 531 -20.40 27.07 -15.18
C VAL A 531 -21.82 27.53 -14.85
N VAL A 532 -22.58 26.71 -14.13
CA VAL A 532 -23.93 27.07 -13.65
C VAL A 532 -23.87 28.25 -12.67
N ASP A 533 -22.92 28.23 -11.72
CA ASP A 533 -22.68 29.37 -10.81
C ASP A 533 -22.28 30.63 -11.58
N LEU A 534 -21.37 30.52 -12.56
CA LEU A 534 -20.96 31.65 -13.41
C LEU A 534 -22.14 32.24 -14.19
N LEU A 535 -22.94 31.43 -14.88
CA LEU A 535 -24.13 31.89 -15.62
C LEU A 535 -25.17 32.47 -14.68
N GLY A 536 -25.36 31.81 -13.53
CA GLY A 536 -26.27 32.22 -12.49
C GLY A 536 -25.99 33.62 -11.97
N ARG A 537 -24.72 33.97 -11.73
CA ARG A 537 -24.30 35.31 -11.27
C ARG A 537 -24.49 36.44 -12.28
N VAL A 538 -24.55 36.13 -13.59
CA VAL A 538 -24.88 37.12 -14.64
C VAL A 538 -26.39 37.37 -14.71
N GLY A 539 -27.20 36.59 -14.00
CA GLY A 539 -28.65 36.59 -14.14
C GLY A 539 -29.16 35.78 -15.33
N GLU A 540 -28.29 35.02 -15.99
CA GLU A 540 -28.61 34.16 -17.14
C GLU A 540 -29.14 32.79 -16.67
N VAL A 541 -30.10 32.82 -15.75
CA VAL A 541 -30.64 31.64 -15.05
C VAL A 541 -31.30 30.66 -16.03
N GLU A 542 -31.95 31.15 -17.08
CA GLU A 542 -32.55 30.36 -18.14
C GLU A 542 -31.48 29.61 -18.95
N LYS A 543 -30.34 30.25 -19.26
CA LYS A 543 -29.23 29.59 -19.95
C LYS A 543 -28.59 28.53 -19.07
N ALA A 544 -28.46 28.79 -17.77
CA ALA A 544 -27.98 27.80 -16.80
C ALA A 544 -28.93 26.59 -16.73
N MET A 545 -30.24 26.81 -16.69
CA MET A 545 -31.25 25.74 -16.71
C MET A 545 -31.21 24.94 -18.03
N GLY A 546 -31.04 25.63 -19.17
CA GLY A 546 -30.86 24.98 -20.47
C GLY A 546 -29.59 24.15 -20.56
N PHE A 547 -28.49 24.63 -19.96
CA PHE A 547 -27.22 23.89 -19.87
C PHE A 547 -27.38 22.59 -19.07
N ILE A 548 -28.01 22.64 -17.89
CA ILE A 548 -28.28 21.44 -17.08
C ILE A 548 -29.20 20.48 -17.81
N SER A 549 -30.26 20.98 -18.46
CA SER A 549 -31.22 20.14 -19.19
C SER A 549 -30.62 19.44 -20.41
N GLY A 550 -29.56 20.02 -20.99
CA GLY A 550 -28.79 19.41 -22.08
C GLY A 550 -27.83 18.30 -21.60
N MET A 551 -27.60 18.17 -20.30
CA MET A 551 -26.85 17.06 -19.71
C MET A 551 -27.82 15.89 -19.48
N ALA A 552 -27.64 14.79 -20.22
CA ALA A 552 -28.43 13.58 -19.99
C ALA A 552 -28.24 13.10 -18.54
N ASP A 553 -29.34 13.07 -17.77
CA ASP A 553 -29.41 12.73 -16.33
C ASP A 553 -28.33 13.39 -15.45
N CYS A 554 -28.43 14.72 -15.27
CA CYS A 554 -27.69 15.41 -14.21
C CYS A 554 -28.22 15.01 -12.82
N GLY A 555 -27.63 13.94 -12.25
CA GLY A 555 -27.95 13.39 -10.94
C GLY A 555 -27.24 14.06 -9.76
N ASP A 556 -26.50 15.14 -9.98
CA ASP A 556 -25.72 15.81 -8.92
C ASP A 556 -26.50 16.94 -8.27
N ALA A 557 -26.81 16.78 -6.98
CA ALA A 557 -27.49 17.80 -6.18
C ALA A 557 -26.69 19.11 -6.09
N GLY A 558 -25.36 19.06 -6.22
CA GLY A 558 -24.48 20.24 -6.22
C GLY A 558 -24.79 21.24 -7.33
N VAL A 559 -24.90 20.76 -8.57
CA VAL A 559 -25.19 21.59 -9.75
C VAL A 559 -26.57 22.25 -9.65
N TRP A 560 -27.58 21.49 -9.22
CA TRP A 560 -28.93 22.01 -8.99
C TRP A 560 -28.96 23.02 -7.83
N GLY A 561 -28.19 22.78 -6.77
CA GLY A 561 -28.03 23.70 -5.64
C GLY A 561 -27.44 25.05 -6.04
N ALA A 562 -26.42 25.06 -6.92
CA ALA A 562 -25.84 26.29 -7.47
C ALA A 562 -26.87 27.11 -8.28
N LEU A 563 -27.71 26.43 -9.07
CA LEU A 563 -28.80 27.08 -9.80
C LEU A 563 -29.85 27.65 -8.83
N LEU A 564 -30.23 26.91 -7.78
CA LEU A 564 -31.18 27.38 -6.76
C LEU A 564 -30.69 28.66 -6.07
N GLY A 565 -29.39 28.72 -5.75
CA GLY A 565 -28.75 29.92 -5.21
C GLY A 565 -28.91 31.12 -6.13
N SER A 566 -28.71 30.92 -7.42
CA SER A 566 -28.84 31.95 -8.46
C SER A 566 -30.30 32.39 -8.65
N CYS A 567 -31.26 31.46 -8.60
CA CYS A 567 -32.68 31.78 -8.65
C CYS A 567 -33.11 32.66 -7.47
N ARG A 568 -32.53 32.49 -6.28
CA ARG A 568 -32.78 33.37 -5.13
C ARG A 568 -32.29 34.78 -5.40
N VAL A 569 -31.06 34.93 -5.86
CA VAL A 569 -30.43 36.25 -6.11
C VAL A 569 -31.23 37.03 -7.16
N HIS A 570 -31.61 36.37 -8.26
CA HIS A 570 -32.33 37.02 -9.37
C HIS A 570 -33.87 36.93 -9.24
N ARG A 571 -34.39 36.44 -8.11
CA ARG A 571 -35.84 36.28 -7.83
C ARG A 571 -36.60 35.51 -8.94
N ASN A 572 -35.94 34.55 -9.58
CA ASN A 572 -36.55 33.73 -10.64
C ASN A 572 -37.32 32.55 -10.04
N ARG A 573 -38.62 32.78 -9.80
CA ARG A 573 -39.50 31.89 -9.05
C ARG A 573 -39.84 30.59 -9.78
N GLU A 574 -40.04 30.67 -11.10
CA GLU A 574 -40.48 29.53 -11.90
C GLU A 574 -39.40 28.45 -11.94
N ILE A 575 -38.15 28.84 -12.22
CA ILE A 575 -37.01 27.92 -12.25
C ILE A 575 -36.72 27.39 -10.84
N ALA A 576 -36.82 28.23 -9.80
CA ALA A 576 -36.61 27.79 -8.42
C ALA A 576 -37.53 26.63 -7.99
N GLU A 577 -38.79 26.64 -8.42
CA GLU A 577 -39.75 25.57 -8.09
C GLU A 577 -39.40 24.25 -8.79
N ILE A 578 -38.93 24.31 -10.04
CA ILE A 578 -38.47 23.14 -10.80
C ILE A 578 -37.23 22.53 -10.13
N VAL A 579 -36.24 23.37 -9.82
CA VAL A 579 -34.99 22.98 -9.16
C VAL A 579 -35.28 22.37 -7.77
N GLY A 580 -36.18 22.99 -7.00
CA GLY A 580 -36.57 22.51 -5.67
C GLY A 580 -37.21 21.11 -5.71
N LYS A 581 -38.10 20.86 -6.68
CA LYS A 581 -38.68 19.51 -6.88
C LYS A 581 -37.59 18.50 -7.25
N LYS A 582 -36.65 18.89 -8.13
CA LYS A 582 -35.57 17.99 -8.56
C LYS A 582 -34.61 17.64 -7.44
N LEU A 583 -34.24 18.59 -6.58
CA LEU A 583 -33.40 18.34 -5.40
C LEU A 583 -34.06 17.40 -4.39
N VAL A 584 -35.40 17.44 -4.28
CA VAL A 584 -36.15 16.50 -3.45
C VAL A 584 -36.17 15.10 -4.09
N GLU A 585 -36.39 15.01 -5.41
CA GLU A 585 -36.32 13.74 -6.16
C GLU A 585 -34.95 13.07 -6.08
N LEU A 586 -33.87 13.86 -6.13
CA LEU A 586 -32.48 13.39 -6.04
C LEU A 586 -32.07 12.98 -4.62
N ASP A 587 -32.98 13.06 -3.64
CA ASP A 587 -32.71 12.75 -2.24
C ASP A 587 -31.46 13.46 -1.68
N ALA A 588 -31.30 14.75 -2.00
CA ALA A 588 -30.11 15.50 -1.61
C ALA A 588 -29.89 15.45 -0.08
N SER A 589 -28.63 15.28 0.35
CA SER A 589 -28.26 15.20 1.76
C SER A 589 -27.83 16.54 2.36
N ASP A 590 -27.59 17.56 1.53
CA ASP A 590 -27.15 18.87 1.99
C ASP A 590 -28.32 19.66 2.60
N ALA A 591 -28.24 19.87 3.92
CA ALA A 591 -29.14 20.70 4.69
C ALA A 591 -29.32 22.13 4.11
N GLY A 592 -28.27 22.68 3.49
CA GLY A 592 -28.25 24.01 2.90
C GLY A 592 -29.28 24.21 1.79
N TYR A 593 -29.52 23.19 0.96
CA TYR A 593 -30.50 23.29 -0.12
C TYR A 593 -31.93 23.39 0.40
N TYR A 594 -32.28 22.62 1.42
CA TYR A 594 -33.60 22.66 2.04
C TYR A 594 -33.83 23.98 2.79
N VAL A 595 -32.81 24.50 3.48
CA VAL A 595 -32.88 25.83 4.12
C VAL A 595 -33.09 26.91 3.08
N LEU A 596 -32.31 26.88 1.99
CA LEU A 596 -32.42 27.84 0.90
C LEU A 596 -33.81 27.79 0.25
N LEU A 597 -34.32 26.60 -0.06
CA LEU A 597 -35.65 26.38 -0.63
C LEU A 597 -36.76 26.84 0.31
N SER A 598 -36.64 26.53 1.62
CA SER A 598 -37.59 26.99 2.64
C SER A 598 -37.63 28.52 2.74
N ASN A 599 -36.48 29.18 2.63
CA ASN A 599 -36.40 30.65 2.67
C ASN A 599 -37.04 31.27 1.43
N MET A 600 -36.86 30.67 0.25
CA MET A 600 -37.51 31.12 -0.99
C MET A 600 -39.04 30.97 -0.92
N TYR A 601 -39.56 29.85 -0.40
CA TYR A 601 -41.00 29.70 -0.20
C TYR A 601 -41.57 30.65 0.86
N ALA A 602 -40.79 30.96 1.91
CA ALA A 602 -41.20 31.94 2.92
C ALA A 602 -41.27 33.36 2.33
N ALA A 603 -40.31 33.74 1.47
CA ALA A 603 -40.31 35.03 0.77
C ALA A 603 -41.51 35.19 -0.18
N ASP A 604 -42.06 34.07 -0.68
CA ASP A 604 -43.25 34.04 -1.53
C ASP A 604 -44.54 33.75 -0.75
N GLU A 605 -44.51 33.80 0.59
CA GLU A 605 -45.65 33.57 1.49
C GLU A 605 -46.33 32.18 1.32
N LYS A 606 -45.63 31.21 0.70
CA LYS A 606 -46.09 29.84 0.51
C LYS A 606 -45.82 28.99 1.77
N TRP A 607 -46.46 29.34 2.88
CA TRP A 607 -46.24 28.70 4.20
C TRP A 607 -46.51 27.18 4.23
N GLY A 608 -47.39 26.67 3.36
CA GLY A 608 -47.62 25.22 3.22
C GLY A 608 -46.39 24.48 2.70
N GLU A 609 -45.69 25.05 1.71
CA GLU A 609 -44.46 24.46 1.16
C GLU A 609 -43.29 24.59 2.15
N VAL A 610 -43.23 25.68 2.92
CA VAL A 610 -42.28 25.83 4.03
C VAL A 610 -42.43 24.70 5.06
N ALA A 611 -43.67 24.41 5.47
CA ALA A 611 -43.95 23.31 6.40
C ALA A 611 -43.54 21.95 5.82
N ARG A 612 -43.81 21.70 4.52
CA ARG A 612 -43.41 20.47 3.83
C ARG A 612 -41.89 20.29 3.78
N VAL A 613 -41.14 21.32 3.39
CA VAL A 613 -39.68 21.28 3.28
C VAL A 613 -39.02 21.08 4.65
N ARG A 614 -39.56 21.73 5.70
CA ARG A 614 -39.08 21.53 7.09
C ARG A 614 -39.42 20.14 7.63
N GLY A 615 -40.59 19.58 7.28
CA GLY A 615 -40.93 18.20 7.62
C GLY A 615 -39.96 17.19 7.00
N LEU A 616 -39.60 17.37 5.72
CA LEU A 616 -38.58 16.55 5.05
C LEU A 616 -37.20 16.66 5.73
N PHE A 617 -36.84 17.85 6.21
CA PHE A 617 -35.59 18.08 6.92
C PHE A 617 -35.51 17.26 8.23
N GLU A 618 -36.61 17.21 8.98
CA GLU A 618 -36.73 16.44 10.23
C GLU A 618 -36.78 14.92 9.99
N GLU A 619 -37.56 14.48 8.99
CA GLU A 619 -37.67 13.07 8.59
C GLU A 619 -36.30 12.49 8.22
N LYS A 620 -35.52 13.24 7.44
CA LYS A 620 -34.17 12.87 7.02
C LYS A 620 -33.10 13.05 8.11
N ARG A 621 -33.45 13.63 9.26
CA ARG A 621 -32.50 13.95 10.36
C ARG A 621 -31.27 14.72 9.90
N LEU A 622 -31.43 15.63 8.93
CA LEU A 622 -30.31 16.40 8.40
C LEU A 622 -29.75 17.31 9.48
N LYS A 623 -28.42 17.32 9.64
CA LYS A 623 -27.74 18.24 10.55
C LYS A 623 -27.25 19.45 9.76
N LYS A 624 -27.55 20.65 10.26
CA LYS A 624 -26.93 21.88 9.75
C LYS A 624 -25.44 21.85 10.11
N VAL A 625 -24.58 21.72 9.11
CA VAL A 625 -23.13 21.86 9.30
C VAL A 625 -22.87 23.30 9.72
N SER A 626 -22.36 23.49 10.94
CA SER A 626 -21.98 24.81 11.43
C SER A 626 -20.60 25.14 10.87
N GLY A 627 -20.49 26.23 10.12
CA GLY A 627 -19.19 26.69 9.61
C GLY A 627 -18.23 26.93 10.78
N ARG A 628 -17.01 26.42 10.67
CA ARG A 628 -15.95 26.61 11.66
C ARG A 628 -14.72 27.16 10.96
N SER A 629 -14.11 28.19 11.55
CA SER A 629 -12.84 28.74 11.11
C SER A 629 -11.88 28.76 12.29
N VAL A 630 -10.63 28.43 12.03
CA VAL A 630 -9.57 28.43 13.04
C VAL A 630 -8.48 29.36 12.54
N ILE A 631 -8.06 30.30 13.38
CA ILE A 631 -7.00 31.25 13.05
C ILE A 631 -5.97 31.30 14.19
N GLU A 632 -4.74 31.60 13.84
CA GLU A 632 -3.65 31.82 14.78
C GLU A 632 -3.45 33.32 14.98
N VAL A 633 -3.56 33.79 16.22
CA VAL A 633 -3.32 35.19 16.59
C VAL A 633 -2.29 35.22 17.71
N ARG A 634 -1.11 35.77 17.43
CA ARG A 634 -0.02 35.93 18.43
C ARG A 634 0.34 34.62 19.15
N ASP A 635 0.52 33.55 18.38
CA ASP A 635 0.84 32.19 18.84
C ASP A 635 -0.29 31.48 19.63
N GLU A 636 -1.50 32.03 19.66
CA GLU A 636 -2.70 31.36 20.18
C GLU A 636 -3.65 30.94 19.06
N VAL A 637 -4.18 29.72 19.13
CA VAL A 637 -5.14 29.18 18.16
C VAL A 637 -6.56 29.50 18.62
N CYS A 638 -7.24 30.38 17.89
CA CYS A 638 -8.61 30.79 18.14
C CYS A 638 -9.56 30.06 17.18
N SER A 639 -10.58 29.39 17.71
CA SER A 639 -11.64 28.75 16.93
C SER A 639 -12.91 29.60 16.97
N PHE A 640 -13.49 29.82 15.80
CA PHE A 640 -14.75 30.54 15.61
C PHE A 640 -15.76 29.60 14.94
N VAL A 641 -16.87 29.35 15.60
CA VAL A 641 -18.01 28.64 15.03
C VAL A 641 -19.07 29.67 14.62
N ALA A 642 -19.68 29.45 13.47
CA ALA A 642 -20.70 30.35 12.93
C ALA A 642 -21.80 30.62 13.99
N ASN A 643 -22.05 31.91 14.25
CA ASN A 643 -22.98 32.43 15.26
C ASN A 643 -22.62 32.18 16.73
N ASP A 644 -21.43 31.65 17.04
CA ASP A 644 -20.98 31.59 18.42
C ASP A 644 -20.56 32.98 18.94
N ARG A 645 -20.56 33.13 20.27
CA ARG A 645 -20.03 34.33 20.95
C ARG A 645 -19.09 33.96 22.09
N TYR A 646 -18.47 32.78 22.01
CA TYR A 646 -17.65 32.24 23.10
C TYR A 646 -16.29 32.93 23.20
N HIS A 647 -15.85 33.62 22.14
CA HIS A 647 -14.59 34.37 22.14
C HIS A 647 -14.61 35.53 23.15
N GLN A 648 -13.51 35.71 23.88
CA GLN A 648 -13.36 36.75 24.90
C GLN A 648 -13.59 38.16 24.32
N ASP A 649 -13.06 38.40 23.11
CA ASP A 649 -13.22 39.67 22.38
C ASP A 649 -14.46 39.73 21.46
N SER A 650 -15.44 38.83 21.63
CA SER A 650 -16.60 38.73 20.72
C SER A 650 -17.30 40.07 20.46
N LYS A 651 -17.45 40.93 21.47
CA LYS A 651 -18.06 42.26 21.30
C LYS A 651 -17.29 43.16 20.31
N GLN A 652 -15.96 43.14 20.37
CA GLN A 652 -15.12 43.96 19.49
C GLN A 652 -15.14 43.39 18.07
N ILE A 653 -15.03 42.06 17.95
CA ILE A 653 -15.09 41.36 16.66
C ILE A 653 -16.42 41.65 15.95
N TYR A 654 -17.56 41.46 16.62
CA TYR A 654 -18.86 41.75 16.03
C TYR A 654 -19.09 43.25 15.77
N GLY A 655 -18.49 44.14 16.58
CA GLY A 655 -18.49 45.57 16.31
C GLY A 655 -17.74 45.91 15.01
N PHE A 656 -16.55 45.33 14.81
CA PHE A 656 -15.75 45.51 13.60
C PHE A 656 -16.40 44.87 12.37
N LEU A 657 -16.97 43.67 12.51
CA LEU A 657 -17.77 43.04 11.45
C LEU A 657 -18.95 43.92 11.02
N GLY A 658 -19.61 44.59 11.96
CA GLY A 658 -20.67 45.56 11.65
C GLY A 658 -20.16 46.76 10.84
N ILE A 659 -18.97 47.29 11.18
CA ILE A 659 -18.32 48.37 10.42
C ILE A 659 -17.98 47.90 9.00
N LEU A 660 -17.32 46.74 8.86
CA LEU A 660 -17.01 46.14 7.56
C LEU A 660 -18.28 45.93 6.73
N HIS A 661 -19.34 45.42 7.33
CA HIS A 661 -20.62 45.23 6.63
C HIS A 661 -21.21 46.56 6.14
N SER A 662 -21.07 47.64 6.91
CA SER A 662 -21.48 48.98 6.49
C SER A 662 -20.65 49.47 5.31
N MET A 663 -19.32 49.32 5.38
CA MET A 663 -18.41 49.74 4.29
C MET A 663 -18.67 48.96 3.00
N MET A 664 -18.91 47.65 3.10
CA MET A 664 -19.26 46.82 1.95
C MET A 664 -20.61 47.21 1.34
N ARG A 665 -21.58 47.70 2.11
CA ARG A 665 -22.82 48.24 1.51
C ARG A 665 -22.55 49.54 0.75
N GLU A 666 -21.75 50.43 1.31
CA GLU A 666 -21.45 51.75 0.71
C GLU A 666 -20.63 51.66 -0.59
N GLU A 667 -19.67 50.73 -0.69
CA GLU A 667 -18.92 50.53 -1.95
C GLU A 667 -19.78 49.89 -3.05
N PHE A 668 -20.75 49.05 -2.72
CA PHE A 668 -21.59 48.34 -3.71
C PHE A 668 -22.75 49.20 -4.25
N ASP A 669 -23.24 50.18 -3.49
CA ASP A 669 -24.18 51.18 -4.00
C ASP A 669 -23.58 52.07 -5.11
N VAL A 670 -22.24 52.21 -5.15
CA VAL A 670 -21.54 52.94 -6.21
C VAL A 670 -21.47 52.14 -7.53
N PHE A 671 -21.63 50.81 -7.48
CA PHE A 671 -21.58 49.91 -8.64
C PHE A 671 -22.94 49.31 -9.06
N GLY A 672 -24.05 49.74 -8.43
CA GLY A 672 -25.41 49.41 -8.88
C GLY A 672 -25.84 47.96 -8.67
N VAL A 673 -25.31 47.27 -7.65
CA VAL A 673 -25.73 45.90 -7.29
C VAL A 673 -26.36 45.92 -5.89
N GLU A 674 -27.68 45.87 -5.82
CA GLU A 674 -28.43 45.76 -4.55
C GLU A 674 -28.15 44.40 -3.87
N MET A 675 -27.46 44.43 -2.73
CA MET A 675 -27.34 43.27 -1.82
C MET A 675 -28.44 43.32 -0.75
N ASP A 676 -29.59 42.70 -1.04
CA ASP A 676 -30.56 42.38 0.01
C ASP A 676 -30.34 40.97 0.57
N SER A 677 -29.81 40.95 1.80
CA SER A 677 -29.89 39.89 2.81
C SER A 677 -29.10 38.57 2.61
N VAL A 678 -27.88 38.56 3.15
CA VAL A 678 -27.28 37.34 3.73
C VAL A 678 -27.26 37.55 5.25
N ALA A 679 -28.27 36.97 5.91
CA ALA A 679 -28.30 36.71 7.34
C ALA A 679 -28.64 35.23 7.55
#